data_AF-A0A1G6D5I2-F1
#
_entry.id   AF-A0A1G6D5I2-F1
#
_cell.length_a   1.000
_cell.length_b   1.000
_cell.length_c   1.000
_cell.angle_alpha   90.00
_cell.angle_beta   90.00
_cell.angle_gamma   90.00
#
_symmetry.space_group_name_H-M   'P 1'
#
loop_
_entity.id
_entity.type
_entity.pdbx_description
1 polymer ?
#
loop_
_entity_poly.entity_id
_entity_poly.type
_entity_poly.pdbx_seq_one_letter_code
_entity_poly.pdbx_strand_id
1 'polypeptide(L)'
;MTIRQRLLYALAFLTTVFYLSWRIISTIPWRGSLFAIIFALLLWFSEVTSSITAYIIIWNKQKNLKLEKPIIRDNQYPDIDVFIATHNEDTDLLYKTINACTYMAYPDKSKVHIYICDDTNRSEVAKLAQDFGVGYFGLSDNKHAKSGNLNNGLNQTSSPLVATFDADMIPYRDFLLETVPYFIEQLEADEKDEELDTRIGLIQTPQSFYNTDIFQFNLFSEDTLPNEQDFFSKGVNVLNNARGAAVYTGSNTVLYRKAIEDAGGFPINTITEDFELGVRMNTKGYVNYSTTEPMASGLTPTDLRSVLKQRIRWGRGVLNSSYNMNIFFNPKLTLVQRIIYINGYLYWWSFFRRLLYILAPILFTVFHVRVVVANVWLLLFFWLPSYVLTRLSMSDVTNQYRTQAWGEIVETILAPYLVAPLFLEAFGIREKKFKVTKKSGDSSRWEWLYALPYLVLWGLSVYGLLTFNYGKFGSELFYGSVISFWLIHHIINLTFAIFCSLGRPLYRASERFAVDDYIMMESWSEKFEVHLSDISETGVSFFTEEPIYLPRESWLTLYLKSRDYQAKVKAEVVRVYPGNNGWNYGLRFVEIPDQEKREFLQYIYDRVNHNLPQIHDNWMSILDDLFENISRRLNKPDLKETVYNKDALPVIMVNEVIDVEGRERNLVQTNYAYMTLSDRPTEEEKLGRSTFIDHKGLKFQLEFLDFDFEKEESIYRVKNLAELQAYPEFNQLAQEWRGRV
;
A
#
# COMPACT_ATOMS: atom_id res chain seq x y z
N MET A 1 29.76 7.26 -3.67
CA MET A 1 29.38 8.61 -3.20
C MET A 1 30.34 9.65 -3.76
N THR A 2 29.84 10.72 -4.35
CA THR A 2 30.65 11.76 -5.01
C THR A 2 31.24 12.76 -4.01
N ILE A 3 32.29 13.50 -4.39
CA ILE A 3 32.87 14.58 -3.57
C ILE A 3 31.82 15.65 -3.25
N ARG A 4 30.95 15.99 -4.21
CA ARG A 4 29.86 16.95 -4.04
C ARG A 4 28.89 16.52 -2.94
N GLN A 5 28.49 15.25 -2.92
CA GLN A 5 27.62 14.71 -1.86
C GLN A 5 28.30 14.78 -0.48
N ARG A 6 29.61 14.51 -0.39
CA ARG A 6 30.34 14.57 0.89
C ARG A 6 30.39 15.99 1.44
N LEU A 7 30.66 16.96 0.56
CA LEU A 7 30.67 18.37 0.92
C LEU A 7 29.27 18.86 1.34
N LEU A 8 28.22 18.47 0.61
CA LEU A 8 26.84 18.80 0.97
C LEU A 8 26.50 18.31 2.38
N TYR A 9 26.74 17.03 2.67
CA TYR A 9 26.42 16.46 3.99
C TYR A 9 27.26 17.07 5.11
N ALA A 10 28.55 17.34 4.87
CA ALA A 10 29.42 17.99 5.84
C ALA A 10 28.94 19.42 6.15
N LEU A 11 28.58 20.20 5.13
CA LEU A 11 28.08 21.56 5.30
C LEU A 11 26.70 21.57 5.99
N ALA A 12 25.81 20.65 5.62
CA ALA A 12 24.53 20.46 6.30
C ALA A 12 24.74 20.18 7.80
N PHE A 13 25.64 19.25 8.13
CA PHE A 13 25.95 18.89 9.51
C PHE A 13 26.50 20.09 10.30
N LEU A 14 27.50 20.78 9.75
CA LEU A 14 28.11 21.95 10.39
C LEU A 14 27.09 23.06 10.64
N THR A 15 26.30 23.42 9.62
CA THR A 15 25.27 24.47 9.74
C THR A 15 24.17 24.07 10.72
N THR A 16 23.81 22.79 10.81
CA THR A 16 22.87 22.28 11.82
C THR A 16 23.42 22.43 13.23
N VAL A 17 24.68 22.05 13.47
CA VAL A 17 25.32 22.19 14.79
C VAL A 17 25.37 23.65 15.21
N PHE A 18 25.74 24.57 14.31
CA PHE A 18 25.73 26.00 14.58
C PHE A 18 24.32 26.51 14.90
N TYR A 19 23.32 26.12 14.11
CA TYR A 19 21.92 26.48 14.35
C TYR A 19 21.41 26.03 15.71
N LEU A 20 21.58 24.74 16.04
CA LEU A 20 21.09 24.16 17.29
C LEU A 20 21.83 24.74 18.51
N SER A 21 23.13 25.04 18.39
CA SER A 21 23.90 25.71 19.44
C SER A 21 23.43 27.14 19.65
N TRP A 22 23.19 27.89 18.57
CA TRP A 22 22.62 29.24 18.66
C TRP A 22 21.20 29.24 19.27
N ARG A 23 20.37 28.25 18.91
CA ARG A 23 19.01 28.11 19.47
C ARG A 23 19.02 28.02 20.99
N ILE A 24 19.80 27.11 21.57
CA ILE A 24 19.84 26.91 23.03
C ILE A 24 20.48 28.10 23.77
N ILE A 25 21.53 28.71 23.21
CA ILE A 25 22.27 29.81 23.86
C ILE A 25 21.48 31.12 23.79
N SER A 26 20.92 31.45 22.64
CA SER A 26 20.48 32.82 22.34
C SER A 26 18.97 33.00 22.19
N THR A 27 18.19 31.93 22.02
CA THR A 27 16.78 32.06 21.64
C THR A 27 15.77 31.54 22.65
N ILE A 28 16.21 30.86 23.70
CA ILE A 28 15.33 30.41 24.79
C ILE A 28 14.84 31.63 25.60
N PRO A 29 13.52 31.73 25.87
CA PRO A 29 12.94 32.85 26.60
C PRO A 29 13.19 32.72 28.11
N TRP A 30 14.43 32.81 28.58
CA TRP A 30 14.81 32.64 30.00
C TRP A 30 14.10 33.60 30.97
N ARG A 31 13.60 34.74 30.46
CA ARG A 31 12.82 35.73 31.22
C ARG A 31 11.29 35.60 31.01
N GLY A 32 10.85 34.57 30.28
CA GLY A 32 9.45 34.29 29.98
C GLY A 32 8.76 33.50 31.09
N SER A 33 7.51 33.08 30.83
CA SER A 33 6.80 32.18 31.74
C SER A 33 7.45 30.80 31.78
N LEU A 34 7.25 30.06 32.89
CA LEU A 34 7.76 28.70 33.03
C LEU A 34 7.26 27.80 31.88
N PHE A 35 5.99 27.93 31.49
CA PHE A 35 5.42 27.23 30.34
C PHE A 35 6.19 27.52 29.05
N ALA A 36 6.51 28.79 28.77
CA ALA A 36 7.25 29.17 27.58
C ALA A 36 8.67 28.60 27.57
N ILE A 37 9.35 28.57 28.72
CA ILE A 37 10.69 27.98 28.86
C ILE A 37 10.64 26.47 28.61
N ILE A 38 9.71 25.75 29.25
CA ILE A 38 9.56 24.29 29.08
C ILE A 38 9.26 23.98 27.62
N PHE A 39 8.30 24.67 27.00
CA PHE A 39 7.95 24.45 25.60
C PHE A 39 9.14 24.77 24.67
N ALA A 40 9.88 25.85 24.92
CA ALA A 40 11.06 26.20 24.13
C ALA A 40 12.17 25.12 24.20
N LEU A 41 12.38 24.54 25.39
CA LEU A 41 13.33 23.44 25.59
C LEU A 41 12.85 22.14 24.92
N LEU A 42 11.55 21.82 25.03
CA LEU A 42 10.96 20.67 24.32
C LEU A 42 11.06 20.83 22.80
N LEU A 43 10.81 22.05 22.29
CA LEU A 43 10.95 22.38 20.89
C LEU A 43 12.40 22.19 20.44
N TRP A 44 13.37 22.75 21.17
CA TRP A 44 14.80 22.57 20.86
C TRP A 44 15.23 21.10 20.90
N PHE A 45 14.81 20.34 21.91
CA PHE A 45 15.10 18.90 21.99
C PHE A 45 14.50 18.14 20.81
N SER A 46 13.30 18.54 20.36
CA SER A 46 12.66 17.97 19.19
C SER A 46 13.43 18.27 17.89
N GLU A 47 14.00 19.47 17.76
CA GLU A 47 14.87 19.85 16.65
C GLU A 47 16.16 19.01 16.66
N VAL A 48 16.81 18.86 17.82
CA VAL A 48 18.01 18.03 18.01
C VAL A 48 17.74 16.57 17.63
N THR A 49 16.68 15.98 18.16
CA THR A 49 16.33 14.58 17.86
C THR A 49 16.00 14.39 16.38
N SER A 50 15.29 15.34 15.75
CA SER A 50 15.05 15.31 14.31
C SER A 50 16.35 15.29 13.51
N SER A 51 17.28 16.17 13.84
CA SER A 51 18.60 16.19 13.20
C SER A 51 19.35 14.89 13.41
N ILE A 52 19.38 14.34 14.63
CA ILE A 52 20.04 13.05 14.92
C ILE A 52 19.47 11.94 14.03
N THR A 53 18.14 11.80 13.97
CA THR A 53 17.51 10.74 13.15
C THR A 53 17.84 10.89 11.66
N ALA A 54 17.86 12.12 11.14
CA ALA A 54 18.25 12.40 9.75
C ALA A 54 19.72 12.02 9.48
N TYR A 55 20.64 12.41 10.36
CA TYR A 55 22.06 12.13 10.18
C TYR A 55 22.41 10.64 10.36
N ILE A 56 21.66 9.88 11.17
CA ILE A 56 21.83 8.41 11.26
C ILE A 56 21.51 7.76 9.91
N ILE A 57 20.41 8.17 9.27
CA ILE A 57 20.00 7.67 7.96
C ILE A 57 21.03 8.03 6.88
N ILE A 58 21.48 9.31 6.85
CA ILE A 58 22.55 9.76 5.94
C ILE A 58 23.83 8.94 6.16
N TRP A 59 24.23 8.71 7.42
CA TRP A 59 25.44 7.97 7.76
C TRP A 59 25.40 6.51 7.31
N ASN A 60 24.26 5.84 7.44
CA ASN A 60 24.10 4.47 6.93
C ASN A 60 24.12 4.40 5.41
N LYS A 61 23.50 5.37 4.73
CA LYS A 61 23.55 5.43 3.25
C LYS A 61 24.98 5.46 2.71
N GLN A 62 25.90 6.12 3.40
CA GLN A 62 27.31 6.17 2.97
C GLN A 62 27.99 4.79 2.92
N LYS A 63 27.48 3.82 3.68
CA LYS A 63 27.99 2.45 3.80
C LYS A 63 27.06 1.41 3.17
N ASN A 64 26.17 1.81 2.26
CA ASN A 64 25.12 0.95 1.69
C ASN A 64 25.67 -0.45 1.31
N LEU A 65 25.37 -1.44 2.14
CA LEU A 65 25.78 -2.83 1.93
C LEU A 65 24.73 -3.46 1.02
N LYS A 66 25.12 -3.74 -0.22
CA LYS A 66 24.30 -4.55 -1.11
C LYS A 66 24.56 -6.01 -0.77
N LEU A 67 23.53 -6.70 -0.31
CA LEU A 67 23.59 -8.15 -0.10
C LEU A 67 23.60 -8.83 -1.47
N GLU A 68 24.57 -9.69 -1.69
CA GLU A 68 24.62 -10.54 -2.88
C GLU A 68 24.17 -11.94 -2.48
N LYS A 69 23.17 -12.45 -3.19
CA LYS A 69 22.67 -13.80 -2.97
C LYS A 69 23.76 -14.82 -3.29
N PRO A 70 24.15 -15.71 -2.36
CA PRO A 70 25.09 -16.78 -2.66
C PRO A 70 24.53 -17.72 -3.75
N ILE A 71 25.42 -18.17 -4.64
CA ILE A 71 25.08 -19.20 -5.62
C ILE A 71 25.38 -20.55 -4.98
N ILE A 72 24.35 -21.39 -4.83
CA ILE A 72 24.44 -22.71 -4.21
C ILE A 72 23.90 -23.77 -5.16
N ARG A 73 24.30 -25.03 -4.96
CA ARG A 73 23.78 -26.18 -5.72
C ARG A 73 22.45 -26.64 -5.13
N ASP A 74 21.59 -27.20 -5.98
CA ASP A 74 20.28 -27.74 -5.60
C ASP A 74 20.31 -28.71 -4.42
N ASN A 75 21.37 -29.50 -4.29
CA ASN A 75 21.52 -30.47 -3.20
C ASN A 75 21.97 -29.87 -1.86
N GLN A 76 22.37 -28.59 -1.82
CA GLN A 76 22.80 -27.89 -0.60
C GLN A 76 21.62 -27.27 0.17
N TYR A 77 20.43 -27.21 -0.41
CA TYR A 77 19.25 -26.67 0.26
C TYR A 77 18.85 -27.57 1.46
N PRO A 78 18.73 -27.01 2.68
CA PRO A 78 18.44 -27.77 3.91
C PRO A 78 16.94 -28.00 4.10
N ASP A 79 16.57 -28.73 5.16
CA ASP A 79 15.21 -28.72 5.70
C ASP A 79 14.81 -27.33 6.20
N ILE A 80 13.54 -26.96 6.01
CA ILE A 80 12.98 -25.71 6.48
C ILE A 80 11.55 -25.89 6.98
N ASP A 81 11.26 -25.30 8.14
CA ASP A 81 9.89 -25.20 8.66
C ASP A 81 9.27 -23.86 8.23
N VAL A 82 8.07 -23.90 7.65
CA VAL A 82 7.31 -22.71 7.23
C VAL A 82 6.13 -22.55 8.17
N PHE A 83 6.15 -21.53 9.01
CA PHE A 83 5.10 -21.22 9.97
C PHE A 83 4.18 -20.10 9.49
N ILE A 84 2.89 -20.41 9.40
CA ILE A 84 1.82 -19.45 9.11
C ILE A 84 1.07 -19.17 10.42
N ALA A 85 1.25 -17.98 10.99
CA ALA A 85 0.63 -17.61 12.26
C ALA A 85 -0.76 -17.01 12.05
N THR A 86 -1.75 -17.51 12.80
CA THR A 86 -3.13 -17.00 12.76
C THR A 86 -3.77 -16.94 14.14
N HIS A 87 -4.69 -15.98 14.31
CA HIS A 87 -5.47 -15.77 15.52
C HIS A 87 -6.99 -15.84 15.27
N ASN A 88 -7.49 -14.98 14.38
CA ASN A 88 -8.91 -14.87 14.08
C ASN A 88 -9.20 -14.52 12.62
N GLU A 89 -8.20 -14.62 11.75
CA GLU A 89 -8.33 -14.39 10.33
C GLU A 89 -9.24 -15.45 9.70
N ASP A 90 -10.01 -15.02 8.71
CA ASP A 90 -10.96 -15.88 8.02
C ASP A 90 -10.24 -16.97 7.20
N THR A 91 -10.89 -18.12 7.04
CA THR A 91 -10.36 -19.24 6.26
C THR A 91 -10.10 -18.88 4.80
N ASP A 92 -10.86 -17.96 4.20
CA ASP A 92 -10.63 -17.52 2.82
C ASP A 92 -9.33 -16.69 2.69
N LEU A 93 -9.01 -15.91 3.72
CA LEU A 93 -7.73 -15.18 3.77
C LEU A 93 -6.57 -16.17 3.94
N LEU A 94 -6.70 -17.09 4.89
CA LEU A 94 -5.71 -18.13 5.14
C LEU A 94 -5.48 -19.03 3.92
N TYR A 95 -6.54 -19.39 3.20
CA TYR A 95 -6.48 -20.21 1.99
C TYR A 95 -5.45 -19.65 1.01
N LYS A 96 -5.44 -18.33 0.79
CA LYS A 96 -4.51 -17.67 -0.15
C LYS A 96 -3.05 -17.84 0.27
N THR A 97 -2.75 -17.57 1.55
CA THR A 97 -1.39 -17.68 2.09
C THR A 97 -0.91 -19.13 2.14
N ILE A 98 -1.74 -20.06 2.62
CA ILE A 98 -1.40 -21.49 2.66
C ILE A 98 -1.15 -22.00 1.24
N ASN A 99 -2.04 -21.67 0.30
CA ASN A 99 -1.90 -22.05 -1.09
C ASN A 99 -0.55 -21.56 -1.65
N ALA A 100 -0.20 -20.29 -1.48
CA ALA A 100 1.09 -19.76 -1.94
C ALA A 100 2.29 -20.46 -1.29
N CYS A 101 2.23 -20.76 0.02
CA CYS A 101 3.29 -21.51 0.68
C CYS A 101 3.52 -22.89 0.03
N THR A 102 2.46 -23.59 -0.39
CA THR A 102 2.59 -24.90 -1.07
C THR A 102 3.23 -24.81 -2.46
N TYR A 103 3.15 -23.65 -3.12
CA TYR A 103 3.70 -23.42 -4.45
C TYR A 103 5.14 -22.89 -4.45
N MET A 104 5.69 -22.42 -3.32
CA MET A 104 7.07 -21.92 -3.22
C MET A 104 8.10 -22.88 -3.82
N ALA A 105 8.85 -22.46 -4.83
CA ALA A 105 9.87 -23.25 -5.47
C ALA A 105 10.98 -23.63 -4.49
N TYR A 106 11.38 -24.89 -4.55
CA TYR A 106 12.46 -25.46 -3.75
C TYR A 106 12.98 -26.70 -4.48
N PRO A 107 14.30 -26.94 -4.58
CA PRO A 107 14.81 -28.06 -5.38
C PRO A 107 14.31 -29.43 -4.92
N ASP A 108 14.20 -29.63 -3.61
CA ASP A 108 13.62 -30.83 -3.01
C ASP A 108 12.43 -30.46 -2.12
N LYS A 109 11.22 -30.55 -2.67
CA LYS A 109 9.97 -30.21 -1.96
C LYS A 109 9.76 -31.03 -0.68
N SER A 110 10.39 -32.20 -0.53
CA SER A 110 10.25 -33.02 0.69
C SER A 110 10.93 -32.40 1.92
N LYS A 111 11.81 -31.41 1.71
CA LYS A 111 12.51 -30.64 2.75
C LYS A 111 11.75 -29.39 3.21
N VAL A 112 10.58 -29.10 2.62
CA VAL A 112 9.77 -27.93 2.96
C VAL A 112 8.57 -28.37 3.78
N HIS A 113 8.61 -28.07 5.08
CA HIS A 113 7.61 -28.52 6.06
C HIS A 113 6.70 -27.36 6.43
N ILE A 114 5.46 -27.37 5.95
CA ILE A 114 4.52 -26.24 6.13
C ILE A 114 3.58 -26.52 7.29
N TYR A 115 3.46 -25.55 8.20
CA TYR A 115 2.61 -25.64 9.39
C TYR A 115 1.77 -24.38 9.59
N ILE A 116 0.49 -24.59 9.87
CA ILE A 116 -0.41 -23.53 10.35
C ILE A 116 -0.36 -23.52 11.87
N CYS A 117 0.09 -22.41 12.45
CA CYS A 117 0.14 -22.17 13.88
C CYS A 117 -1.10 -21.34 14.26
N ASP A 118 -2.04 -21.93 15.00
CA ASP A 118 -3.34 -21.33 15.30
C ASP A 118 -3.57 -21.17 16.80
N ASP A 119 -3.49 -19.94 17.30
CA ASP A 119 -3.49 -19.63 18.74
C ASP A 119 -4.89 -19.68 19.40
N THR A 120 -5.92 -20.00 18.62
CA THR A 120 -7.28 -20.23 19.12
C THR A 120 -7.79 -21.66 18.90
N ASN A 121 -6.97 -22.54 18.30
CA ASN A 121 -7.28 -23.96 18.07
C ASN A 121 -8.64 -24.20 17.37
N ARG A 122 -8.84 -23.57 16.20
CA ARG A 122 -10.07 -23.59 15.41
C ARG A 122 -10.19 -24.83 14.51
N SER A 123 -11.32 -25.52 14.62
CA SER A 123 -11.61 -26.74 13.85
C SER A 123 -11.64 -26.54 12.34
N GLU A 124 -12.13 -25.40 11.89
CA GLU A 124 -12.22 -25.02 10.49
C GLU A 124 -10.83 -24.79 9.88
N VAL A 125 -9.87 -24.29 10.66
CA VAL A 125 -8.48 -24.12 10.24
C VAL A 125 -7.75 -25.46 10.23
N ALA A 126 -8.01 -26.33 11.20
CA ALA A 126 -7.48 -27.70 11.19
C ALA A 126 -7.95 -28.48 9.96
N LYS A 127 -9.22 -28.34 9.58
CA LYS A 127 -9.75 -28.92 8.34
C LYS A 127 -9.07 -28.33 7.11
N LEU A 128 -8.88 -27.01 7.06
CA LEU A 128 -8.16 -26.35 5.97
C LEU A 128 -6.73 -26.89 5.84
N ALA A 129 -6.03 -27.10 6.96
CA ALA A 129 -4.70 -27.73 6.97
C ALA A 129 -4.71 -29.11 6.33
N GLN A 130 -5.70 -29.94 6.71
CA GLN A 130 -5.90 -31.28 6.16
C GLN A 130 -6.17 -31.25 4.65
N ASP A 131 -7.04 -30.34 4.19
CA ASP A 131 -7.39 -30.19 2.78
C ASP A 131 -6.17 -29.81 1.91
N PHE A 132 -5.22 -29.05 2.46
CA PHE A 132 -3.95 -28.72 1.80
C PHE A 132 -2.83 -29.76 2.00
N GLY A 133 -3.01 -30.72 2.90
CA GLY A 133 -1.96 -31.67 3.28
C GLY A 133 -0.80 -31.05 4.04
N VAL A 134 -1.04 -29.97 4.80
CA VAL A 134 -0.03 -29.28 5.62
C VAL A 134 -0.24 -29.55 7.10
N GLY A 135 0.78 -29.34 7.93
CA GLY A 135 0.70 -29.55 9.36
C GLY A 135 -0.14 -28.48 10.08
N TYR A 136 -0.68 -28.84 11.24
CA TYR A 136 -1.50 -27.94 12.07
C TYR A 136 -1.06 -28.01 13.54
N PHE A 137 -0.80 -26.85 14.12
CA PHE A 137 -0.46 -26.69 15.53
C PHE A 137 -1.47 -25.74 16.19
N GLY A 138 -2.50 -26.31 16.79
CA GLY A 138 -3.46 -25.57 17.62
C GLY A 138 -2.91 -25.30 19.02
N LEU A 139 -3.10 -24.09 19.53
CA LEU A 139 -2.77 -23.71 20.91
C LEU A 139 -4.01 -23.15 21.61
N SER A 140 -4.62 -23.93 22.50
CA SER A 140 -5.78 -23.47 23.26
C SER A 140 -5.45 -22.32 24.23
N ASP A 141 -6.45 -21.49 24.52
CA ASP A 141 -6.42 -20.35 25.44
C ASP A 141 -5.57 -19.15 25.02
N ASN A 142 -5.05 -19.12 23.78
CA ASN A 142 -4.24 -18.02 23.26
C ASN A 142 -3.13 -17.56 24.23
N LYS A 143 -2.33 -18.54 24.71
CA LYS A 143 -1.25 -18.28 25.67
C LYS A 143 -0.14 -17.49 24.97
N HIS A 144 0.11 -16.27 25.44
CA HIS A 144 1.16 -15.38 24.93
C HIS A 144 1.04 -14.97 23.45
N ALA A 145 -0.18 -14.95 22.89
CA ALA A 145 -0.43 -14.47 21.53
C ALA A 145 0.48 -15.16 20.48
N LYS A 146 0.86 -14.42 19.43
CA LYS A 146 1.72 -14.88 18.34
C LYS A 146 3.04 -15.51 18.84
N SER A 147 3.68 -14.94 19.88
CA SER A 147 4.92 -15.51 20.42
C SER A 147 4.73 -16.91 20.99
N GLY A 148 3.67 -17.12 21.78
CA GLY A 148 3.38 -18.45 22.34
C GLY A 148 3.02 -19.45 21.25
N ASN A 149 2.29 -18.99 20.23
CA ASN A 149 1.92 -19.79 19.06
C ASN A 149 3.16 -20.26 18.27
N LEU A 150 4.08 -19.35 17.95
CA LEU A 150 5.31 -19.69 17.23
C LEU A 150 6.25 -20.57 18.07
N ASN A 151 6.36 -20.32 19.38
CA ASN A 151 7.12 -21.19 20.28
C ASN A 151 6.52 -22.60 20.39
N ASN A 152 5.18 -22.73 20.34
CA ASN A 152 4.51 -24.03 20.30
C ASN A 152 4.88 -24.82 19.03
N GLY A 153 4.95 -24.14 17.87
CA GLY A 153 5.44 -24.74 16.63
C GLY A 153 6.92 -25.12 16.68
N LEU A 154 7.78 -24.25 17.22
CA LEU A 154 9.21 -24.53 17.39
C LEU A 154 9.48 -25.79 18.21
N ASN A 155 8.71 -26.02 19.27
CA ASN A 155 8.88 -27.19 20.15
C ASN A 155 8.48 -28.53 19.51
N GLN A 156 7.79 -28.49 18.36
CA GLN A 156 7.28 -29.67 17.66
C GLN A 156 8.05 -29.98 16.36
N THR A 157 9.05 -29.17 16.03
CA THR A 157 9.77 -29.19 14.76
C THR A 157 11.27 -28.99 14.99
N SER A 158 12.11 -29.36 14.02
CA SER A 158 13.57 -29.37 14.21
C SER A 158 14.37 -28.90 13.00
N SER A 159 13.73 -28.34 11.98
CA SER A 159 14.46 -27.92 10.77
C SER A 159 15.42 -26.77 11.08
N PRO A 160 16.62 -26.74 10.49
CA PRO A 160 17.63 -25.72 10.81
C PRO A 160 17.20 -24.28 10.49
N LEU A 161 16.27 -24.11 9.55
CA LEU A 161 15.70 -22.83 9.17
C LEU A 161 14.21 -22.78 9.47
N VAL A 162 13.72 -21.57 9.79
CA VAL A 162 12.30 -21.30 10.03
C VAL A 162 11.87 -20.08 9.21
N ALA A 163 10.91 -20.25 8.30
CA ALA A 163 10.23 -19.15 7.64
C ALA A 163 8.97 -18.77 8.41
N THR A 164 8.70 -17.48 8.59
CA THR A 164 7.50 -16.99 9.29
C THR A 164 6.65 -16.10 8.39
N PHE A 165 5.35 -16.38 8.33
CA PHE A 165 4.35 -15.59 7.63
C PHE A 165 3.16 -15.24 8.53
N ASP A 166 2.68 -14.01 8.44
CA ASP A 166 1.35 -13.64 8.91
C ASP A 166 0.27 -14.25 7.99
N ALA A 167 -0.92 -14.47 8.54
CA ALA A 167 -2.06 -15.05 7.84
C ALA A 167 -2.49 -14.32 6.55
N ASP A 168 -2.14 -13.04 6.40
CA ASP A 168 -2.45 -12.21 5.24
C ASP A 168 -1.24 -11.90 4.34
N MET A 169 -0.09 -12.53 4.58
CA MET A 169 1.12 -12.35 3.77
C MET A 169 1.30 -13.51 2.80
N ILE A 170 1.08 -13.26 1.52
CA ILE A 170 1.15 -14.25 0.45
C ILE A 170 2.58 -14.28 -0.11
N PRO A 171 3.38 -15.34 0.10
CA PRO A 171 4.72 -15.43 -0.48
C PRO A 171 4.69 -15.61 -2.00
N TYR A 172 5.69 -15.07 -2.67
CA TYR A 172 5.97 -15.40 -4.07
C TYR A 172 6.64 -16.76 -4.18
N ARG A 173 6.53 -17.38 -5.36
CA ARG A 173 7.10 -18.69 -5.66
C ARG A 173 8.59 -18.76 -5.33
N ASP A 174 9.35 -17.71 -5.62
CA ASP A 174 10.80 -17.72 -5.44
C ASP A 174 11.26 -17.36 -4.02
N PHE A 175 10.34 -17.13 -3.06
CA PHE A 175 10.68 -16.66 -1.70
C PHE A 175 11.82 -17.46 -1.05
N LEU A 176 11.75 -18.80 -1.07
CA LEU A 176 12.77 -19.66 -0.48
C LEU A 176 14.08 -19.66 -1.27
N LEU A 177 14.01 -19.64 -2.60
CA LEU A 177 15.19 -19.58 -3.47
C LEU A 177 15.98 -18.28 -3.29
N GLU A 178 15.29 -17.19 -2.92
CA GLU A 178 15.89 -15.87 -2.73
C GLU A 178 16.38 -15.62 -1.28
N THR A 179 16.03 -16.48 -0.32
CA THR A 179 16.32 -16.24 1.11
C THR A 179 17.17 -17.33 1.78
N VAL A 180 16.97 -18.59 1.43
CA VAL A 180 17.72 -19.71 2.02
C VAL A 180 19.23 -19.69 1.71
N PRO A 181 19.70 -19.29 0.50
CA PRO A 181 21.12 -19.38 0.16
C PRO A 181 22.07 -18.64 1.10
N TYR A 182 21.61 -17.60 1.79
CA TYR A 182 22.42 -16.84 2.75
C TYR A 182 22.87 -17.67 3.96
N PHE A 183 22.18 -18.77 4.29
CA PHE A 183 22.48 -19.56 5.48
C PHE A 183 23.39 -20.76 5.22
N ILE A 184 23.71 -21.09 3.96
CA ILE A 184 24.40 -22.36 3.66
C ILE A 184 25.79 -22.41 4.28
N GLU A 185 26.58 -21.33 4.18
CA GLU A 185 27.93 -21.28 4.74
C GLU A 185 27.94 -21.57 6.25
N GLN A 186 27.00 -20.97 7.01
CA GLN A 186 26.91 -21.21 8.45
C GLN A 186 26.37 -22.58 8.82
N LEU A 187 25.49 -23.17 8.01
CA LEU A 187 25.02 -24.53 8.25
C LEU A 187 26.15 -25.54 8.02
N GLU A 188 26.93 -25.38 6.95
CA GLU A 188 28.11 -26.21 6.70
C GLU A 188 29.18 -26.04 7.80
N ALA A 189 29.34 -24.84 8.33
CA ALA A 189 30.24 -24.58 9.46
C ALA A 189 29.75 -25.25 10.76
N ASP A 190 28.44 -25.19 11.06
CA ASP A 190 27.86 -25.88 12.22
C ASP A 190 28.03 -27.41 12.14
N GLU A 191 27.91 -28.02 10.96
CA GLU A 191 28.14 -29.45 10.77
C GLU A 191 29.60 -29.86 11.04
N LYS A 192 30.55 -28.95 10.79
CA LYS A 192 31.99 -29.17 10.98
C LYS A 192 32.52 -28.66 12.31
N ASP A 193 31.66 -28.07 13.15
CA ASP A 193 32.04 -27.36 14.37
C ASP A 193 33.08 -26.25 14.13
N GLU A 194 32.93 -25.55 12.99
CA GLU A 194 33.79 -24.43 12.58
C GLU A 194 33.19 -23.09 13.03
N GLU A 195 34.06 -22.18 13.47
CA GLU A 195 33.67 -20.83 13.86
C GLU A 195 33.67 -19.89 12.64
N LEU A 196 32.60 -19.12 12.47
CA LEU A 196 32.51 -18.10 11.44
C LEU A 196 32.61 -16.69 12.04
N ASP A 197 33.31 -15.81 11.33
CA ASP A 197 33.42 -14.39 11.68
C ASP A 197 32.05 -13.69 11.76
N THR A 198 31.09 -14.14 10.95
CA THR A 198 29.75 -13.57 10.89
C THR A 198 28.71 -14.68 10.78
N ARG A 199 27.71 -14.65 11.67
CA ARG A 199 26.60 -15.62 11.69
C ARG A 199 25.30 -14.88 11.48
N ILE A 200 24.50 -15.29 10.51
CA ILE A 200 23.23 -14.64 10.18
C ILE A 200 22.13 -15.22 11.08
N GLY A 201 21.43 -14.32 11.77
CA GLY A 201 20.26 -14.66 12.57
C GLY A 201 18.98 -14.70 11.73
N LEU A 202 18.85 -13.77 10.78
CA LEU A 202 17.69 -13.69 9.90
C LEU A 202 17.97 -12.97 8.58
N ILE A 203 17.18 -13.34 7.56
CA ILE A 203 17.01 -12.63 6.29
C ILE A 203 15.55 -12.17 6.20
N GLN A 204 15.34 -10.87 6.41
CA GLN A 204 14.06 -10.18 6.23
C GLN A 204 13.88 -9.85 4.75
N THR A 205 12.68 -10.04 4.22
CA THR A 205 12.29 -9.45 2.94
C THR A 205 11.35 -8.26 3.19
N PRO A 206 11.38 -7.18 2.39
CA PRO A 206 10.51 -6.03 2.60
C PRO A 206 9.04 -6.43 2.70
N GLN A 207 8.33 -5.89 3.70
CA GLN A 207 6.87 -6.02 3.74
C GLN A 207 6.27 -5.15 2.64
N SER A 208 5.59 -5.80 1.71
CA SER A 208 4.87 -5.17 0.62
C SER A 208 3.38 -5.47 0.72
N PHE A 209 2.56 -4.62 0.11
CA PHE A 209 1.11 -4.71 0.18
C PHE A 209 0.54 -4.59 -1.23
N TYR A 210 -0.43 -5.42 -1.55
CA TYR A 210 -1.04 -5.43 -2.88
C TYR A 210 -2.29 -4.53 -2.99
N ASN A 211 -2.78 -3.99 -1.86
CA ASN A 211 -3.83 -2.98 -1.81
C ASN A 211 -3.27 -1.60 -1.43
N THR A 212 -4.01 -0.56 -1.79
CA THR A 212 -3.68 0.83 -1.41
C THR A 212 -3.83 1.04 0.10
N ASP A 213 -2.89 1.76 0.71
CA ASP A 213 -3.08 2.25 2.07
C ASP A 213 -4.02 3.46 2.12
N ILE A 214 -4.45 3.86 3.32
CA ILE A 214 -5.36 5.00 3.50
C ILE A 214 -4.76 6.33 3.04
N PHE A 215 -3.43 6.47 2.99
CA PHE A 215 -2.78 7.71 2.57
C PHE A 215 -2.82 7.82 1.05
N GLN A 216 -2.58 6.73 0.34
CA GLN A 216 -2.76 6.63 -1.11
C GLN A 216 -4.24 6.80 -1.47
N PHE A 217 -5.11 5.96 -0.90
CA PHE A 217 -6.54 5.89 -1.24
C PHE A 217 -7.26 7.19 -0.86
N ASN A 218 -7.28 7.58 0.43
CA ASN A 218 -8.08 8.74 0.83
C ASN A 218 -7.55 10.08 0.31
N LEU A 219 -6.31 10.14 -0.18
CA LEU A 219 -5.72 11.38 -0.71
C LEU A 219 -5.56 11.37 -2.24
N PHE A 220 -6.20 10.45 -2.96
CA PHE A 220 -6.13 10.39 -4.43
C PHE A 220 -4.70 10.32 -4.98
N SER A 221 -3.82 9.62 -4.28
CA SER A 221 -2.39 9.54 -4.59
C SER A 221 -1.96 8.12 -5.00
N GLU A 222 -2.91 7.29 -5.43
CA GLU A 222 -2.63 5.91 -5.85
C GLU A 222 -1.67 5.83 -7.04
N ASP A 223 -1.54 6.86 -7.86
CA ASP A 223 -0.66 6.88 -9.04
C ASP A 223 0.69 7.56 -8.75
N THR A 224 0.81 8.29 -7.64
CA THR A 224 1.94 9.21 -7.38
C THR A 224 2.76 8.86 -6.15
N LEU A 225 2.17 8.14 -5.18
CA LEU A 225 2.79 7.82 -3.92
C LEU A 225 2.91 6.32 -3.67
N PRO A 226 4.12 5.81 -3.39
CA PRO A 226 4.31 4.49 -2.83
C PRO A 226 3.65 4.31 -1.47
N ASN A 227 3.45 3.05 -1.09
CA ASN A 227 2.94 2.70 0.23
C ASN A 227 3.83 3.29 1.34
N GLU A 228 3.22 3.77 2.43
CA GLU A 228 3.97 4.41 3.51
C GLU A 228 5.06 3.51 4.12
N GLN A 229 4.85 2.18 4.15
CA GLN A 229 5.83 1.23 4.66
C GLN A 229 7.08 1.09 3.78
N ASP A 230 7.01 1.38 2.48
CA ASP A 230 8.13 1.16 1.56
C ASP A 230 9.36 1.98 1.97
N PHE A 231 9.16 3.19 2.51
CA PHE A 231 10.25 4.01 3.04
C PHE A 231 11.06 3.28 4.13
N PHE A 232 10.39 2.58 5.03
CA PHE A 232 11.05 1.80 6.07
C PHE A 232 11.57 0.48 5.51
N SER A 233 10.70 -0.35 4.93
CA SER A 233 11.01 -1.73 4.53
C SER A 233 12.06 -1.81 3.42
N LYS A 234 11.94 -1.00 2.37
CA LYS A 234 12.84 -1.01 1.20
C LYS A 234 13.99 0.01 1.31
N GLY A 235 13.81 1.05 2.13
CA GLY A 235 14.81 2.09 2.37
C GLY A 235 15.59 1.89 3.67
N VAL A 236 15.02 2.35 4.78
CA VAL A 236 15.73 2.44 6.08
C VAL A 236 16.23 1.08 6.57
N ASN A 237 15.43 0.01 6.44
CA ASN A 237 15.80 -1.30 6.96
C ASN A 237 16.95 -1.94 6.17
N VAL A 238 16.95 -1.78 4.84
CA VAL A 238 18.06 -2.17 3.97
C VAL A 238 19.33 -1.41 4.34
N LEU A 239 19.24 -0.12 4.62
CA LEU A 239 20.40 0.67 5.06
C LEU A 239 21.00 0.17 6.38
N ASN A 240 20.20 -0.47 7.25
CA ASN A 240 20.68 -1.07 8.50
C ASN A 240 21.55 -2.31 8.28
N ASN A 241 21.53 -2.93 7.08
CA ASN A 241 22.40 -4.05 6.72
C ASN A 241 23.87 -3.72 6.91
N ALA A 242 24.27 -2.48 6.62
CA ALA A 242 25.65 -2.04 6.80
C ALA A 242 26.18 -2.25 8.23
N ARG A 243 25.27 -2.42 9.20
CA ARG A 243 25.55 -2.60 10.63
C ARG A 243 25.09 -3.95 11.18
N GLY A 244 24.65 -4.87 10.31
CA GLY A 244 24.12 -6.18 10.70
C GLY A 244 22.91 -6.09 11.64
N ALA A 245 22.13 -5.01 11.53
CA ALA A 245 21.09 -4.64 12.49
C ALA A 245 19.75 -4.38 11.79
N ALA A 246 19.47 -5.08 10.69
CA ALA A 246 18.14 -5.04 10.10
C ALA A 246 17.10 -5.46 11.16
N VAL A 247 16.00 -4.74 11.20
CA VAL A 247 14.90 -4.98 12.12
C VAL A 247 14.05 -6.11 11.55
N TYR A 248 13.79 -7.11 12.39
CA TYR A 248 12.79 -8.14 12.12
C TYR A 248 11.40 -7.55 12.28
N THR A 249 10.55 -7.71 11.27
CA THR A 249 9.20 -7.12 11.23
C THR A 249 8.08 -8.16 11.36
N GLY A 250 8.42 -9.38 11.79
CA GLY A 250 7.45 -10.39 12.22
C GLY A 250 6.88 -11.29 11.13
N SER A 251 7.15 -11.02 9.85
CA SER A 251 6.69 -11.82 8.71
C SER A 251 7.68 -11.71 7.55
N ASN A 252 7.54 -12.55 6.53
CA ASN A 252 8.30 -12.51 5.27
C ASN A 252 9.80 -12.66 5.52
N THR A 253 10.15 -13.55 6.45
CA THR A 253 11.52 -13.70 6.97
C THR A 253 11.88 -15.17 7.07
N VAL A 254 13.12 -15.51 6.72
CA VAL A 254 13.76 -16.78 7.10
C VAL A 254 14.71 -16.51 8.25
N LEU A 255 14.59 -17.29 9.31
CA LEU A 255 15.37 -17.20 10.53
C LEU A 255 16.21 -18.47 10.70
N TYR A 256 17.41 -18.31 11.25
CA TYR A 256 18.22 -19.43 11.68
C TYR A 256 17.71 -19.96 13.02
N ARG A 257 17.33 -21.25 13.10
CA ARG A 257 16.70 -21.83 14.30
C ARG A 257 17.57 -21.66 15.55
N LYS A 258 18.86 -21.98 15.45
CA LYS A 258 19.81 -21.86 16.58
C LYS A 258 19.88 -20.41 17.10
N ALA A 259 19.76 -19.41 16.22
CA ALA A 259 19.70 -18.01 16.64
C ALA A 259 18.43 -17.69 17.45
N ILE A 260 17.29 -18.30 17.10
CA ILE A 260 16.05 -18.17 17.88
C ILE A 260 16.22 -18.83 19.25
N GLU A 261 16.78 -20.03 19.28
CA GLU A 261 17.01 -20.79 20.52
C GLU A 261 18.01 -20.10 21.45
N ASP A 262 19.12 -19.59 20.91
CA ASP A 262 20.11 -18.80 21.65
C ASP A 262 19.51 -17.51 22.22
N ALA A 263 18.55 -16.90 21.51
CA ALA A 263 17.78 -15.74 21.96
C ALA A 263 16.71 -16.09 23.03
N GLY A 264 16.50 -17.38 23.32
CA GLY A 264 15.53 -17.88 24.28
C GLY A 264 14.12 -18.03 23.73
N GLY A 265 13.98 -18.30 22.43
CA GLY A 265 12.70 -18.40 21.73
C GLY A 265 12.08 -17.05 21.37
N PHE A 266 10.87 -17.07 20.80
CA PHE A 266 10.10 -15.86 20.54
C PHE A 266 9.73 -15.16 21.87
N PRO A 267 10.01 -13.86 22.04
CA PRO A 267 9.77 -13.14 23.30
C PRO A 267 8.28 -13.09 23.70
N ILE A 268 7.96 -13.51 24.92
CA ILE A 268 6.57 -13.61 25.43
C ILE A 268 6.09 -12.41 26.27
N ASN A 269 6.99 -11.50 26.65
CA ASN A 269 6.71 -10.37 27.55
C ASN A 269 6.66 -9.02 26.81
N THR A 270 6.29 -9.03 25.54
CA THR A 270 6.15 -7.86 24.69
C THR A 270 5.03 -8.08 23.67
N ILE A 271 4.52 -6.99 23.08
CA ILE A 271 3.51 -7.00 22.01
C ILE A 271 4.11 -6.83 20.61
N THR A 272 5.43 -6.62 20.55
CA THR A 272 6.27 -6.58 19.33
C THR A 272 7.43 -7.55 19.55
N GLU A 273 7.09 -8.83 19.57
CA GLU A 273 8.03 -9.94 19.77
C GLU A 273 9.08 -10.01 18.67
N ASP A 274 8.71 -9.56 17.49
CA ASP A 274 9.53 -9.45 16.30
C ASP A 274 10.73 -8.52 16.50
N PHE A 275 10.47 -7.25 16.82
CA PHE A 275 11.50 -6.26 17.09
C PHE A 275 12.43 -6.75 18.21
N GLU A 276 11.85 -7.26 19.31
CA GLU A 276 12.63 -7.73 20.45
C GLU A 276 13.50 -8.96 20.11
N LEU A 277 12.98 -9.93 19.35
CA LEU A 277 13.74 -11.09 18.91
C LEU A 277 14.94 -10.67 18.06
N GLY A 278 14.76 -9.75 17.12
CA GLY A 278 15.84 -9.21 16.31
C GLY A 278 16.95 -8.59 17.18
N VAL A 279 16.59 -7.81 18.21
CA VAL A 279 17.57 -7.26 19.16
C VAL A 279 18.27 -8.37 19.94
N ARG A 280 17.53 -9.38 20.41
CA ARG A 280 18.10 -10.52 21.15
C ARG A 280 19.10 -11.29 20.31
N MET A 281 18.82 -11.54 19.03
CA MET A 281 19.76 -12.17 18.10
C MET A 281 21.06 -11.37 17.99
N ASN A 282 20.97 -10.03 17.82
CA ASN A 282 22.16 -9.18 17.83
C ASN A 282 22.93 -9.22 19.16
N THR A 283 22.26 -9.30 20.33
CA THR A 283 22.95 -9.46 21.62
C THR A 283 23.65 -10.81 21.79
N LYS A 284 23.33 -11.79 20.93
CA LYS A 284 23.95 -13.12 20.87
C LYS A 284 25.04 -13.22 19.81
N GLY A 285 25.36 -12.11 19.14
CA GLY A 285 26.44 -12.05 18.14
C GLY A 285 25.99 -12.34 16.72
N TYR A 286 24.72 -12.68 16.49
CA TYR A 286 24.18 -12.85 15.14
C TYR A 286 23.99 -11.49 14.45
N VAL A 287 24.07 -11.46 13.12
CA VAL A 287 23.72 -10.31 12.29
C VAL A 287 22.36 -10.52 11.63
N ASN A 288 21.63 -9.43 11.46
CA ASN A 288 20.32 -9.43 10.81
C ASN A 288 20.41 -8.61 9.52
N TYR A 289 19.81 -9.15 8.45
CA TYR A 289 19.86 -8.56 7.13
C TYR A 289 18.48 -8.47 6.48
N SER A 290 18.31 -7.52 5.57
CA SER A 290 17.09 -7.29 4.79
C SER A 290 17.40 -7.24 3.29
N THR A 291 16.66 -7.97 2.46
CA THR A 291 16.76 -7.87 1.00
C THR A 291 16.16 -6.55 0.49
N THR A 292 16.45 -6.18 -0.76
CA THR A 292 15.86 -5.00 -1.42
C THR A 292 14.51 -5.26 -2.05
N GLU A 293 14.33 -6.46 -2.60
CA GLU A 293 13.11 -6.86 -3.30
C GLU A 293 12.15 -7.59 -2.36
N PRO A 294 10.85 -7.23 -2.35
CA PRO A 294 9.84 -7.96 -1.61
C PRO A 294 9.65 -9.36 -2.21
N MET A 295 9.51 -10.36 -1.34
CA MET A 295 9.25 -11.75 -1.74
C MET A 295 7.88 -12.26 -1.27
N ALA A 296 7.06 -11.36 -0.74
CA ALA A 296 5.69 -11.62 -0.30
C ALA A 296 4.91 -10.31 -0.31
N SER A 297 3.60 -10.39 -0.54
CA SER A 297 2.70 -9.25 -0.45
C SER A 297 1.49 -9.58 0.41
N GLY A 298 1.08 -8.62 1.25
CA GLY A 298 -0.11 -8.77 2.08
C GLY A 298 -1.09 -7.62 1.99
N LEU A 299 -1.91 -7.48 3.03
CA LEU A 299 -2.93 -6.45 3.14
C LEU A 299 -2.56 -5.35 4.14
N THR A 300 -2.76 -4.11 3.75
CA THR A 300 -2.70 -2.94 4.64
C THR A 300 -4.11 -2.53 5.08
N PRO A 301 -4.32 -2.01 6.30
CA PRO A 301 -5.64 -1.59 6.74
C PRO A 301 -6.22 -0.47 5.86
N THR A 302 -7.51 -0.56 5.54
CA THR A 302 -8.21 0.34 4.61
C THR A 302 -8.99 1.47 5.30
N ASP A 303 -8.93 1.56 6.63
CA ASP A 303 -9.59 2.59 7.42
C ASP A 303 -8.68 3.19 8.50
N LEU A 304 -8.91 4.46 8.83
CA LEU A 304 -8.08 5.22 9.77
C LEU A 304 -8.06 4.57 11.17
N ARG A 305 -9.19 4.03 11.65
CA ARG A 305 -9.27 3.43 12.98
C ARG A 305 -8.39 2.19 13.08
N SER A 306 -8.39 1.33 12.06
CA SER A 306 -7.56 0.14 12.01
C SER A 306 -6.07 0.49 11.90
N VAL A 307 -5.71 1.50 11.08
CA VAL A 307 -4.33 2.02 11.04
C VAL A 307 -3.91 2.54 12.42
N LEU A 308 -4.71 3.38 13.07
CA LEU A 308 -4.39 3.92 14.40
C LEU A 308 -4.16 2.82 15.45
N LYS A 309 -5.02 1.79 15.49
CA LYS A 309 -4.83 0.64 16.38
C LYS A 309 -3.52 -0.09 16.12
N GLN A 310 -3.20 -0.32 14.84
CA GLN A 310 -1.96 -0.98 14.45
C GLN A 310 -0.74 -0.16 14.90
N ARG A 311 -0.73 1.16 14.66
CA ARG A 311 0.40 2.02 15.02
C ARG A 311 0.56 2.24 16.52
N ILE A 312 -0.54 2.33 17.26
CA ILE A 312 -0.49 2.37 18.73
C ILE A 312 0.15 1.08 19.27
N ARG A 313 -0.24 -0.09 18.75
CA ARG A 313 0.36 -1.37 19.15
C ARG A 313 1.86 -1.40 18.87
N TRP A 314 2.26 -1.04 17.65
CA TRP A 314 3.67 -1.04 17.25
C TRP A 314 4.50 -0.08 18.10
N GLY A 315 4.05 1.16 18.27
CA GLY A 315 4.82 2.15 19.03
C GLY A 315 4.95 1.82 20.50
N ARG A 316 3.87 1.36 21.14
CA ARG A 316 3.94 0.88 22.53
C ARG A 316 4.88 -0.32 22.66
N GLY A 317 4.81 -1.27 21.71
CA GLY A 317 5.66 -2.44 21.72
C GLY A 317 7.14 -2.11 21.54
N VAL A 318 7.48 -1.22 20.60
CA VAL A 318 8.88 -0.80 20.40
C VAL A 318 9.42 -0.08 21.63
N LEU A 319 8.63 0.79 22.27
CA LEU A 319 9.02 1.43 23.54
C LEU A 319 9.28 0.38 24.63
N ASN A 320 8.34 -0.55 24.83
CA ASN A 320 8.45 -1.61 25.82
C ASN A 320 9.68 -2.50 25.58
N SER A 321 9.85 -2.98 24.36
CA SER A 321 10.98 -3.82 23.94
C SER A 321 12.32 -3.09 24.05
N SER A 322 12.34 -1.79 23.76
CA SER A 322 13.53 -0.94 23.93
C SER A 322 13.97 -0.90 25.40
N TYR A 323 13.03 -0.83 26.34
CA TYR A 323 13.31 -0.88 27.76
C TYR A 323 13.69 -2.29 28.23
N ASN A 324 12.98 -3.33 27.79
CA ASN A 324 13.29 -4.74 28.12
C ASN A 324 14.73 -5.10 27.73
N MET A 325 15.16 -4.65 26.54
CA MET A 325 16.48 -4.93 25.99
C MET A 325 17.55 -3.93 26.45
N ASN A 326 17.17 -2.90 27.20
CA ASN A 326 18.03 -1.81 27.64
C ASN A 326 18.89 -1.23 26.50
N ILE A 327 18.27 -0.95 25.35
CA ILE A 327 18.98 -0.62 24.10
C ILE A 327 19.95 0.57 24.22
N PHE A 328 19.73 1.45 25.21
CA PHE A 328 20.57 2.61 25.47
C PHE A 328 21.95 2.24 26.04
N PHE A 329 22.00 1.23 26.92
CA PHE A 329 23.19 0.92 27.73
C PHE A 329 23.64 -0.55 27.67
N ASN A 330 22.95 -1.40 26.91
CA ASN A 330 23.29 -2.82 26.81
C ASN A 330 24.69 -3.03 26.21
N PRO A 331 25.66 -3.59 26.97
CA PRO A 331 27.03 -3.77 26.50
C PRO A 331 27.18 -4.91 25.48
N LYS A 332 26.18 -5.78 25.36
CA LYS A 332 26.17 -6.87 24.37
C LYS A 332 25.82 -6.40 22.96
N LEU A 333 25.33 -5.18 22.82
CA LEU A 333 25.13 -4.53 21.53
C LEU A 333 26.34 -3.66 21.23
N THR A 334 26.83 -3.73 19.99
CA THR A 334 27.83 -2.77 19.51
C THR A 334 27.26 -1.35 19.62
N LEU A 335 28.14 -0.35 19.80
CA LEU A 335 27.69 1.06 19.86
C LEU A 335 26.85 1.45 18.62
N VAL A 336 27.21 0.89 17.47
CA VAL A 336 26.52 1.14 16.22
C VAL A 336 25.12 0.51 16.20
N GLN A 337 24.98 -0.77 16.60
CA GLN A 337 23.67 -1.42 16.71
C GLN A 337 22.76 -0.65 17.69
N ARG A 338 23.30 -0.19 18.82
CA ARG A 338 22.55 0.65 19.76
C ARG A 338 22.01 1.92 19.09
N ILE A 339 22.81 2.61 18.28
CA ILE A 339 22.35 3.79 17.54
C ILE A 339 21.19 3.45 16.59
N ILE A 340 21.24 2.30 15.89
CA ILE A 340 20.15 1.86 15.01
C ILE A 340 18.85 1.65 15.79
N TYR A 341 18.90 0.92 16.90
CA TYR A 341 17.71 0.67 17.71
C TYR A 341 17.19 1.93 18.40
N ILE A 342 18.08 2.81 18.86
CA ILE A 342 17.71 4.13 19.39
C ILE A 342 17.02 4.96 18.31
N ASN A 343 17.46 4.89 17.05
CA ASN A 343 16.79 5.57 15.94
C ASN A 343 15.35 5.04 15.75
N GLY A 344 15.15 3.72 15.82
CA GLY A 344 13.83 3.09 15.81
C GLY A 344 12.95 3.55 16.98
N TYR A 345 13.51 3.68 18.18
CA TYR A 345 12.82 4.26 19.34
C TYR A 345 12.46 5.73 19.14
N LEU A 346 13.39 6.55 18.62
CA LEU A 346 13.19 7.98 18.39
C LEU A 346 12.16 8.28 17.29
N TYR A 347 11.99 7.39 16.31
CA TYR A 347 10.93 7.52 15.30
C TYR A 347 9.55 7.62 15.95
N TRP A 348 9.24 6.81 16.97
CA TRP A 348 7.94 6.88 17.64
C TRP A 348 7.70 8.20 18.39
N TRP A 349 8.76 8.96 18.71
CA TRP A 349 8.64 10.29 19.29
C TRP A 349 8.47 11.40 18.24
N SER A 350 8.55 11.09 16.94
CA SER A 350 8.32 12.07 15.87
C SER A 350 6.90 12.63 15.90
N PHE A 351 5.91 11.82 16.28
CA PHE A 351 4.51 12.22 16.43
C PHE A 351 4.31 13.30 17.50
N PHE A 352 5.01 13.18 18.64
CA PHE A 352 4.98 14.22 19.68
C PHE A 352 5.66 15.50 19.20
N ARG A 353 6.83 15.37 18.57
CA ARG A 353 7.53 16.49 17.92
C ARG A 353 6.64 17.21 16.90
N ARG A 354 5.88 16.47 16.09
CA ARG A 354 4.97 17.06 15.09
C ARG A 354 3.93 17.97 15.74
N LEU A 355 3.35 17.58 16.87
CA LEU A 355 2.44 18.44 17.63
C LEU A 355 3.15 19.68 18.15
N LEU A 356 4.37 19.56 18.67
CA LEU A 356 5.15 20.72 19.13
C LEU A 356 5.42 21.71 18.00
N TYR A 357 5.74 21.23 16.81
CA TYR A 357 5.97 22.07 15.63
C TYR A 357 4.70 22.81 15.20
N ILE A 358 3.54 22.13 15.15
CA ILE A 358 2.26 22.75 14.83
C ILE A 358 1.87 23.79 15.88
N LEU A 359 2.06 23.48 17.16
CA LEU A 359 1.68 24.35 18.28
C LEU A 359 2.60 25.57 18.44
N ALA A 360 3.88 25.48 18.08
CA ALA A 360 4.85 26.56 18.28
C ALA A 360 4.42 27.91 17.66
N PRO A 361 4.05 28.01 16.36
CA PRO A 361 3.58 29.27 15.80
C PRO A 361 2.19 29.67 16.32
N ILE A 362 1.29 28.72 16.59
CA ILE A 362 -0.04 28.98 17.17
C ILE A 362 0.08 29.64 18.56
N LEU A 363 0.95 29.11 19.41
CA LEU A 363 1.23 29.66 20.74
C LEU A 363 1.67 31.12 20.66
N PHE A 364 2.46 31.48 19.65
CA PHE A 364 2.90 32.86 19.47
C PHE A 364 1.81 33.76 18.89
N THR A 365 1.12 33.33 17.82
CA THR A 365 0.17 34.21 17.11
C THR A 365 -1.18 34.35 17.79
N VAL A 366 -1.67 33.28 18.41
CA VAL A 366 -3.00 33.24 19.06
C VAL A 366 -2.91 33.55 20.54
N PHE A 367 -1.94 32.95 21.23
CA PHE A 367 -1.83 33.03 22.70
C PHE A 367 -0.74 34.00 23.17
N HIS A 368 -0.03 34.65 22.25
CA HIS A 368 1.06 35.59 22.53
C HIS A 368 2.20 35.02 23.40
N VAL A 369 2.36 33.70 23.40
CA VAL A 369 3.43 33.00 24.11
C VAL A 369 4.67 32.90 23.21
N ARG A 370 5.74 33.61 23.59
CA ARG A 370 7.02 33.58 22.87
C ARG A 370 7.85 32.37 23.28
N VAL A 371 7.92 31.38 22.39
CA VAL A 371 8.75 30.16 22.57
C VAL A 371 10.10 30.23 21.86
N VAL A 372 10.27 31.18 20.92
CA VAL A 372 11.55 31.48 20.26
C VAL A 372 11.74 32.99 20.27
N VAL A 373 12.85 33.47 20.85
CA VAL A 373 13.22 34.89 20.87
C VAL A 373 14.38 35.10 19.92
N ALA A 374 14.11 35.61 18.72
CA ALA A 374 15.15 35.84 17.72
C ALA A 374 14.85 37.07 16.86
N ASN A 375 15.91 37.74 16.42
CA ASN A 375 15.84 38.70 15.32
C ASN A 375 15.71 37.93 13.99
N VAL A 376 14.86 38.41 13.07
CA VAL A 376 14.59 37.72 11.78
C VAL A 376 15.86 37.49 10.96
N TRP A 377 16.82 38.43 10.96
CA TRP A 377 18.06 38.30 10.19
C TRP A 377 18.97 37.23 10.76
N LEU A 378 19.10 37.17 12.10
CA LEU A 378 19.84 36.11 12.77
C LEU A 378 19.16 34.76 12.57
N LEU A 379 17.83 34.72 12.64
CA LEU A 379 17.07 33.51 12.37
C LEU A 379 17.33 33.02 10.95
N LEU A 380 17.20 33.87 9.93
CA LEU A 380 17.50 33.49 8.54
C LEU A 380 18.96 33.06 8.37
N PHE A 381 19.91 33.75 8.99
CA PHE A 381 21.34 33.41 8.90
C PHE A 381 21.66 32.01 9.44
N PHE A 382 21.10 31.64 10.60
CA PHE A 382 21.38 30.33 11.21
C PHE A 382 20.43 29.22 10.71
N TRP A 383 19.13 29.49 10.63
CA TRP A 383 18.11 28.50 10.29
C TRP A 383 18.10 28.16 8.80
N LEU A 384 18.12 29.15 7.91
CA LEU A 384 17.86 28.91 6.49
C LEU A 384 18.92 27.99 5.84
N PRO A 385 20.24 28.19 6.06
CA PRO A 385 21.24 27.27 5.52
C PRO A 385 21.09 25.85 6.08
N SER A 386 20.89 25.73 7.41
CA SER A 386 20.68 24.44 8.08
C SER A 386 19.47 23.70 7.49
N TYR A 387 18.33 24.40 7.37
CA TYR A 387 17.08 23.86 6.84
C TYR A 387 17.22 23.40 5.39
N VAL A 388 17.75 24.26 4.51
CA VAL A 388 17.89 23.96 3.07
C VAL A 388 18.88 22.82 2.85
N LEU A 389 20.08 22.89 3.45
CA LEU A 389 21.12 21.89 3.22
C LEU A 389 20.75 20.51 3.82
N THR A 390 20.09 20.48 4.97
CA THR A 390 19.60 19.23 5.56
C THR A 390 18.50 18.63 4.68
N ARG A 391 17.58 19.45 4.16
CA ARG A 391 16.51 18.98 3.26
C ARG A 391 17.07 18.44 1.94
N LEU A 392 18.06 19.11 1.35
CA LEU A 392 18.78 18.61 0.16
C LEU A 392 19.57 17.33 0.44
N SER A 393 20.15 17.21 1.64
CA SER A 393 20.85 15.98 2.05
C SER A 393 19.88 14.83 2.22
N MET A 394 18.72 15.08 2.83
CA MET A 394 17.68 14.08 3.03
C MET A 394 17.00 13.68 1.72
N SER A 395 16.75 14.62 0.80
CA SER A 395 16.16 14.29 -0.50
C SER A 395 17.03 13.29 -1.26
N ASP A 396 18.36 13.41 -1.20
CA ASP A 396 19.24 12.41 -1.79
C ASP A 396 19.02 11.03 -1.16
N VAL A 397 18.77 10.92 0.16
CA VAL A 397 18.56 9.62 0.84
C VAL A 397 17.16 9.04 0.62
N THR A 398 16.11 9.87 0.58
CA THR A 398 14.72 9.40 0.63
C THR A 398 13.99 9.42 -0.73
N ASN A 399 14.62 9.95 -1.80
CA ASN A 399 13.94 10.34 -3.05
C ASN A 399 13.10 9.26 -3.72
N GLN A 400 13.45 7.99 -3.55
CA GLN A 400 12.80 6.90 -4.27
C GLN A 400 11.39 6.61 -3.75
N TYR A 401 11.20 6.63 -2.43
CA TYR A 401 9.97 6.13 -1.83
C TYR A 401 9.10 7.24 -1.23
N ARG A 402 9.71 8.32 -0.72
CA ARG A 402 8.97 9.33 0.02
C ARG A 402 9.71 10.66 0.09
N THR A 403 8.99 11.76 -0.12
CA THR A 403 9.50 13.10 0.17
C THR A 403 9.40 13.41 1.66
N GLN A 404 10.21 14.33 2.16
CA GLN A 404 10.11 14.76 3.56
C GLN A 404 8.69 15.25 3.89
N ALA A 405 8.09 16.05 2.99
CA ALA A 405 6.77 16.63 3.19
C ALA A 405 5.67 15.57 3.35
N TRP A 406 5.70 14.52 2.53
CA TRP A 406 4.77 13.40 2.68
C TRP A 406 4.95 12.69 4.03
N GLY A 407 6.19 12.53 4.50
CA GLY A 407 6.44 12.09 5.88
C GLY A 407 5.80 13.00 6.93
N GLU A 408 5.83 14.31 6.73
CA GLU A 408 5.21 15.29 7.63
C GLU A 408 3.68 15.23 7.64
N ILE A 409 3.06 14.97 6.47
CA ILE A 409 1.61 14.78 6.33
C ILE A 409 1.18 13.53 7.10
N VAL A 410 1.85 12.39 6.90
CA VAL A 410 1.57 11.15 7.63
C VAL A 410 1.76 11.34 9.14
N GLU A 411 2.85 11.98 9.57
CA GLU A 411 3.05 12.31 10.99
C GLU A 411 1.92 13.19 11.52
N THR A 412 1.44 14.17 10.75
CA THR A 412 0.35 15.07 11.15
C THR A 412 -0.97 14.33 11.34
N ILE A 413 -1.27 13.37 10.46
CA ILE A 413 -2.45 12.49 10.57
C ILE A 413 -2.35 11.64 11.85
N LEU A 414 -1.22 11.01 12.11
CA LEU A 414 -1.11 10.07 13.22
C LEU A 414 -0.93 10.77 14.59
N ALA A 415 -0.34 11.96 14.62
CA ALA A 415 0.15 12.59 15.84
C ALA A 415 -0.89 12.77 16.97
N PRO A 416 -2.11 13.28 16.74
CA PRO A 416 -3.08 13.50 17.83
C PRO A 416 -3.47 12.23 18.58
N TYR A 417 -3.35 11.07 17.93
CA TYR A 417 -3.82 9.78 18.44
C TYR A 417 -2.71 8.94 19.05
N LEU A 418 -1.48 9.07 18.55
CA LEU A 418 -0.35 8.26 19.02
C LEU A 418 0.31 8.84 20.29
N VAL A 419 0.30 10.15 20.45
CA VAL A 419 1.07 10.81 21.53
C VAL A 419 0.67 10.32 22.93
N ALA A 420 -0.62 10.33 23.26
CA ALA A 420 -1.06 9.93 24.61
C ALA A 420 -0.75 8.45 24.92
N PRO A 421 -1.08 7.46 24.06
CA PRO A 421 -0.70 6.07 24.28
C PRO A 421 0.81 5.84 24.46
N LEU A 422 1.65 6.54 23.70
CA LEU A 422 3.11 6.42 23.81
C LEU A 422 3.65 6.99 25.13
N PHE A 423 3.13 8.14 25.59
CA PHE A 423 3.47 8.67 26.91
C PHE A 423 3.05 7.72 28.03
N LEU A 424 1.86 7.15 27.96
CA LEU A 424 1.39 6.18 28.96
C LEU A 424 2.34 4.98 29.05
N GLU A 425 2.78 4.43 27.91
CA GLU A 425 3.74 3.33 27.90
C GLU A 425 5.12 3.76 28.44
N ALA A 426 5.61 4.94 28.07
CA ALA A 426 6.89 5.48 28.56
C ALA A 426 6.90 5.68 30.09
N PHE A 427 5.75 5.98 30.71
CA PHE A 427 5.58 6.05 32.16
C PHE A 427 5.23 4.71 32.82
N GLY A 428 5.28 3.60 32.07
CA GLY A 428 5.04 2.24 32.58
C GLY A 428 3.57 1.87 32.75
N ILE A 429 2.62 2.69 32.28
CA ILE A 429 1.19 2.38 32.29
C ILE A 429 0.86 1.49 31.09
N ARG A 430 1.04 0.18 31.29
CA ARG A 430 0.84 -0.85 30.27
C ARG A 430 -0.64 -1.11 29.99
N GLU A 431 -0.97 -1.30 28.71
CA GLU A 431 -2.29 -1.77 28.30
C GLU A 431 -2.39 -3.27 28.59
N LYS A 432 -3.23 -3.65 29.56
CA LYS A 432 -3.24 -5.02 30.12
C LYS A 432 -3.82 -6.08 29.20
N LYS A 433 -4.65 -5.71 28.22
CA LYS A 433 -5.28 -6.64 27.26
C LYS A 433 -5.49 -5.95 25.92
N PHE A 434 -4.87 -6.48 24.86
CA PHE A 434 -5.19 -6.11 23.50
C PHE A 434 -6.45 -6.88 23.07
N LYS A 435 -7.50 -6.16 22.66
CA LYS A 435 -8.71 -6.79 22.12
C LYS A 435 -8.66 -6.74 20.60
N VAL A 436 -8.47 -7.90 19.98
CA VAL A 436 -8.56 -8.03 18.52
C VAL A 436 -9.97 -7.60 18.10
N THR A 437 -10.04 -6.63 17.18
CA THR A 437 -11.31 -6.10 16.70
C THR A 437 -11.70 -6.86 15.43
N LYS A 438 -12.97 -7.27 15.30
CA LYS A 438 -13.47 -7.86 14.06
C LYS A 438 -13.23 -6.89 12.88
N LYS A 439 -12.65 -7.39 11.78
CA LYS A 439 -12.42 -6.66 10.52
C LYS A 439 -13.74 -6.51 9.70
N SER A 440 -14.86 -6.13 10.34
CA SER A 440 -16.13 -5.90 9.65
C SER A 440 -16.43 -4.40 9.59
N GLY A 441 -16.42 -3.85 8.37
CA GLY A 441 -16.52 -2.43 8.06
C GLY A 441 -17.93 -1.85 8.22
N ASP A 442 -18.40 -1.72 9.45
CA ASP A 442 -19.49 -0.79 9.74
C ASP A 442 -18.91 0.61 9.94
N SER A 443 -19.07 1.45 8.92
CA SER A 443 -18.74 2.87 9.00
C SER A 443 -19.64 3.52 10.05
N SER A 444 -19.03 3.85 11.19
CA SER A 444 -19.77 4.44 12.29
C SER A 444 -20.14 5.88 11.94
N ARG A 445 -21.36 6.32 12.27
CA ARG A 445 -21.80 7.74 12.21
C ARG A 445 -20.86 8.71 12.92
N TRP A 446 -19.91 8.22 13.70
CA TRP A 446 -18.95 8.98 14.50
C TRP A 446 -17.54 9.06 13.90
N GLU A 447 -17.29 8.54 12.70
CA GLU A 447 -15.94 8.58 12.09
C GLU A 447 -15.45 10.01 11.80
N TRP A 448 -16.36 10.96 11.54
CA TRP A 448 -16.00 12.37 11.41
C TRP A 448 -15.38 12.95 12.70
N LEU A 449 -15.59 12.35 13.88
CA LEU A 449 -14.94 12.79 15.10
C LEU A 449 -13.41 12.64 15.03
N TYR A 450 -12.89 11.75 14.18
CA TYR A 450 -11.45 11.68 13.94
C TYR A 450 -10.91 12.94 13.25
N ALA A 451 -11.76 13.75 12.64
CA ALA A 451 -11.35 15.03 12.05
C ALA A 451 -11.20 16.15 13.10
N LEU A 452 -11.81 16.01 14.29
CA LEU A 452 -11.95 17.09 15.26
C LEU A 452 -10.61 17.70 15.71
N PRO A 453 -9.58 16.92 16.09
CA PRO A 453 -8.29 17.50 16.48
C PRO A 453 -7.66 18.30 15.34
N TYR A 454 -7.79 17.84 14.09
CA TYR A 454 -7.26 18.55 12.93
C TYR A 454 -8.03 19.83 12.67
N LEU A 455 -9.37 19.82 12.76
CA LEU A 455 -10.21 21.01 12.58
C LEU A 455 -9.89 22.09 13.62
N VAL A 456 -9.66 21.70 14.87
CA VAL A 456 -9.26 22.64 15.93
C VAL A 456 -7.89 23.26 15.63
N LEU A 457 -6.88 22.43 15.33
CA LEU A 457 -5.53 22.92 15.01
C LEU A 457 -5.51 23.75 13.73
N TRP A 458 -6.30 23.37 12.72
CA TRP A 458 -6.45 24.08 11.46
C TRP A 458 -7.10 25.45 11.70
N GLY A 459 -8.20 25.49 12.46
CA GLY A 459 -8.91 26.73 12.80
C GLY A 459 -8.03 27.70 13.57
N LEU A 460 -7.28 27.20 14.57
CA LEU A 460 -6.29 28.01 15.31
C LEU A 460 -5.15 28.51 14.41
N SER A 461 -4.69 27.70 13.46
CA SER A 461 -3.62 28.09 12.53
C SER A 461 -4.08 29.17 11.55
N VAL A 462 -5.30 29.03 11.00
CA VAL A 462 -5.90 30.03 10.10
C VAL A 462 -6.18 31.32 10.87
N TYR A 463 -6.79 31.22 12.06
CA TYR A 463 -7.03 32.38 12.92
C TYR A 463 -5.72 33.09 13.26
N GLY A 464 -4.68 32.34 13.64
CA GLY A 464 -3.35 32.87 13.91
C GLY A 464 -2.71 33.52 12.69
N LEU A 465 -2.84 32.93 11.50
CA LEU A 465 -2.29 33.49 10.26
C LEU A 465 -2.95 34.82 9.89
N LEU A 466 -4.29 34.88 9.98
CA LEU A 466 -5.06 36.08 9.65
C LEU A 466 -4.82 37.20 10.65
N THR A 467 -4.99 36.94 11.95
CA THR A 467 -4.86 37.96 13.00
C THR A 467 -3.42 38.47 13.13
N PHE A 468 -2.42 37.60 12.98
CA PHE A 468 -1.02 38.00 13.04
C PHE A 468 -0.60 38.93 11.89
N ASN A 469 -1.18 38.79 10.71
CA ASN A 469 -0.85 39.62 9.54
C ASN A 469 -1.83 40.79 9.34
N TYR A 470 -2.95 40.83 10.07
CA TYR A 470 -3.93 41.90 9.97
C TYR A 470 -3.29 43.26 10.31
N GLY A 471 -3.46 44.24 9.42
CA GLY A 471 -2.93 45.60 9.59
C GLY A 471 -1.43 45.76 9.36
N LYS A 472 -0.68 44.70 9.04
CA LYS A 472 0.74 44.78 8.67
C LYS A 472 0.91 45.09 7.19
N PHE A 473 1.84 45.99 6.87
CA PHE A 473 2.17 46.36 5.49
C PHE A 473 3.68 46.54 5.31
N GLY A 474 4.16 46.42 4.06
CA GLY A 474 5.56 46.63 3.72
C GLY A 474 6.51 45.71 4.50
N SER A 475 7.53 46.29 5.15
CA SER A 475 8.56 45.52 5.86
C SER A 475 8.05 44.72 7.06
N GLU A 476 6.92 45.08 7.66
CA GLU A 476 6.33 44.35 8.80
C GLU A 476 5.89 42.93 8.42
N LEU A 477 5.42 42.75 7.17
CA LEU A 477 5.10 41.43 6.62
C LEU A 477 6.35 40.56 6.51
N PHE A 478 7.49 41.15 6.12
CA PHE A 478 8.77 40.44 6.07
C PHE A 478 9.23 39.97 7.45
N TYR A 479 9.13 40.80 8.49
CA TYR A 479 9.46 40.40 9.85
C TYR A 479 8.58 39.25 10.38
N GLY A 480 7.34 39.15 9.91
CA GLY A 480 6.42 38.05 10.24
C GLY A 480 6.52 36.82 9.33
N SER A 481 7.27 36.90 8.23
CA SER A 481 7.22 35.92 7.14
C SER A 481 7.57 34.49 7.55
N VAL A 482 8.53 34.29 8.46
CA VAL A 482 8.93 32.94 8.92
C VAL A 482 7.78 32.26 9.68
N ILE A 483 7.04 33.01 10.50
CA ILE A 483 5.89 32.46 11.24
C ILE A 483 4.74 32.19 10.28
N SER A 484 4.46 33.12 9.36
CA SER A 484 3.44 32.93 8.31
C SER A 484 3.76 31.70 7.44
N PHE A 485 5.03 31.50 7.09
CA PHE A 485 5.50 30.31 6.37
C PHE A 485 5.15 29.01 7.10
N TRP A 486 5.46 28.91 8.39
CA TRP A 486 5.15 27.71 9.17
C TRP A 486 3.64 27.51 9.36
N LEU A 487 2.88 28.57 9.58
CA LEU A 487 1.41 28.47 9.67
C LEU A 487 0.80 27.98 8.36
N ILE A 488 1.22 28.51 7.20
CA ILE A 488 0.75 28.05 5.89
C ILE A 488 1.11 26.58 5.67
N HIS A 489 2.36 26.18 5.97
CA HIS A 489 2.80 24.80 5.87
C HIS A 489 1.96 23.85 6.74
N HIS A 490 1.66 24.24 7.98
CA HIS A 490 0.81 23.45 8.87
C HIS A 490 -0.65 23.42 8.42
N ILE A 491 -1.20 24.51 7.89
CA ILE A 491 -2.55 24.55 7.31
C ILE A 491 -2.66 23.53 6.18
N ILE A 492 -1.66 23.46 5.28
CA ILE A 492 -1.61 22.48 4.19
C ILE A 492 -1.63 21.04 4.74
N ASN A 493 -0.71 20.70 5.65
CA ASN A 493 -0.66 19.35 6.23
C ASN A 493 -1.93 18.98 7.00
N LEU A 494 -2.52 19.93 7.74
CA LEU A 494 -3.78 19.73 8.46
C LEU A 494 -4.96 19.56 7.50
N THR A 495 -4.90 20.17 6.31
CA THR A 495 -5.93 19.99 5.27
C THR A 495 -5.88 18.56 4.72
N PHE A 496 -4.69 18.04 4.43
CA PHE A 496 -4.53 16.62 4.10
C PHE A 496 -5.02 15.71 5.23
N ALA A 497 -4.75 16.06 6.50
CA ALA A 497 -5.23 15.26 7.62
C ALA A 497 -6.76 15.22 7.72
N ILE A 498 -7.42 16.36 7.46
CA ILE A 498 -8.88 16.44 7.36
C ILE A 498 -9.36 15.56 6.20
N PHE A 499 -8.80 15.67 4.99
CA PHE A 499 -9.21 14.86 3.84
C PHE A 499 -9.03 13.36 4.06
N CYS A 500 -7.89 12.95 4.65
CA CYS A 500 -7.63 11.55 4.98
C CYS A 500 -8.67 11.02 5.98
N SER A 501 -9.08 11.83 6.96
CA SER A 501 -10.07 11.44 7.98
C SER A 501 -11.52 11.41 7.47
N LEU A 502 -11.85 12.22 6.47
CA LEU A 502 -13.17 12.18 5.82
C LEU A 502 -13.33 10.93 4.94
N GLY A 503 -12.22 10.36 4.48
CA GLY A 503 -12.21 9.16 3.67
C GLY A 503 -12.76 9.38 2.25
N ARG A 504 -12.99 8.26 1.57
CA ARG A 504 -13.72 8.16 0.29
C ARG A 504 -14.39 6.78 0.18
N PRO A 505 -15.50 6.63 -0.56
CA PRO A 505 -16.17 5.34 -0.70
C PRO A 505 -15.30 4.33 -1.48
N LEU A 506 -15.26 3.10 -1.01
CA LEU A 506 -14.62 1.96 -1.67
C LEU A 506 -15.69 1.16 -2.43
N TYR A 507 -15.59 1.12 -3.76
CA TYR A 507 -16.58 0.44 -4.62
C TYR A 507 -16.19 -0.98 -5.01
N ARG A 508 -14.92 -1.36 -4.88
CA ARG A 508 -14.42 -2.69 -5.25
C ARG A 508 -14.23 -3.55 -4.00
N ALA A 509 -14.60 -4.82 -4.11
CA ALA A 509 -14.40 -5.81 -3.05
C ALA A 509 -13.02 -6.50 -3.11
N SER A 510 -12.41 -6.57 -4.30
CA SER A 510 -11.11 -7.19 -4.53
C SER A 510 -10.19 -6.26 -5.32
N GLU A 511 -8.91 -6.28 -5.00
CA GLU A 511 -7.88 -5.54 -5.74
C GLU A 511 -7.63 -6.13 -7.13
N ARG A 512 -7.27 -5.27 -8.07
CA ARG A 512 -6.89 -5.63 -9.44
C ARG A 512 -5.37 -5.51 -9.61
N PHE A 513 -4.80 -6.50 -10.28
CA PHE A 513 -3.40 -6.62 -10.62
C PHE A 513 -3.24 -6.35 -12.12
N ALA A 514 -2.25 -5.53 -12.49
CA ALA A 514 -1.86 -5.38 -13.88
C ALA A 514 -1.37 -6.73 -14.42
N VAL A 515 -1.84 -7.09 -15.61
CA VAL A 515 -1.44 -8.31 -16.30
C VAL A 515 -1.17 -7.94 -17.76
N ASP A 516 -0.11 -8.50 -18.34
CA ASP A 516 0.31 -8.27 -19.73
C ASP A 516 0.44 -9.63 -20.45
N ASP A 517 -0.56 -10.48 -20.25
CA ASP A 517 -0.57 -11.87 -20.72
C ASP A 517 -1.57 -12.01 -21.89
N TYR A 518 -1.18 -12.75 -22.92
CA TYR A 518 -2.10 -13.17 -23.99
C TYR A 518 -2.75 -14.49 -23.59
N ILE A 519 -4.09 -14.52 -23.61
CA ILE A 519 -4.86 -15.72 -23.25
C ILE A 519 -5.79 -16.13 -24.38
N MET A 520 -6.16 -17.40 -24.38
CA MET A 520 -7.24 -17.89 -25.24
C MET A 520 -8.58 -17.71 -24.52
N MET A 521 -9.54 -17.15 -25.22
CA MET A 521 -10.94 -17.04 -24.83
C MET A 521 -11.80 -17.83 -25.82
N GLU A 522 -12.83 -18.51 -25.33
CA GLU A 522 -13.78 -19.26 -26.15
C GLU A 522 -15.21 -18.75 -25.91
N SER A 523 -15.88 -18.39 -27.00
CA SER A 523 -17.28 -17.96 -27.05
C SER A 523 -17.97 -18.68 -28.21
N TRP A 524 -19.10 -19.35 -27.97
CA TRP A 524 -19.90 -20.00 -29.02
C TRP A 524 -19.12 -20.89 -30.01
N SER A 525 -18.05 -21.55 -29.55
CA SER A 525 -17.12 -22.39 -30.35
C SER A 525 -16.10 -21.63 -31.21
N GLU A 526 -16.10 -20.29 -31.17
CA GLU A 526 -15.01 -19.46 -31.69
C GLU A 526 -13.97 -19.22 -30.59
N LYS A 527 -12.70 -19.25 -30.99
CA LYS A 527 -11.56 -18.99 -30.12
C LYS A 527 -10.89 -17.69 -30.51
N PHE A 528 -10.69 -16.83 -29.53
CA PHE A 528 -10.05 -15.53 -29.66
C PHE A 528 -8.80 -15.54 -28.80
N GLU A 529 -7.69 -15.06 -29.35
CA GLU A 529 -6.57 -14.64 -28.52
C GLU A 529 -6.86 -13.20 -28.07
N VAL A 530 -6.79 -12.96 -26.77
CA VAL A 530 -7.05 -11.64 -26.18
C VAL A 530 -5.90 -11.24 -25.26
N HIS A 531 -5.61 -9.94 -25.26
CA HIS A 531 -4.56 -9.35 -24.43
C HIS A 531 -5.16 -8.82 -23.14
N LEU A 532 -4.85 -9.47 -22.01
CA LEU A 532 -5.33 -9.02 -20.71
C LEU A 532 -4.68 -7.70 -20.32
N SER A 533 -5.44 -6.86 -19.60
CA SER A 533 -4.94 -5.59 -19.04
C SER A 533 -4.86 -5.67 -17.51
N ASP A 534 -5.86 -6.25 -16.87
CA ASP A 534 -5.86 -6.47 -15.42
C ASP A 534 -6.69 -7.69 -15.00
N ILE A 535 -6.40 -8.23 -13.81
CA ILE A 535 -7.15 -9.34 -13.20
C ILE A 535 -7.37 -9.12 -11.70
N SER A 536 -8.45 -9.64 -11.16
CA SER A 536 -8.76 -9.71 -9.72
C SER A 536 -9.40 -11.05 -9.37
N GLU A 537 -9.71 -11.30 -8.10
CA GLU A 537 -10.48 -12.49 -7.72
C GLU A 537 -11.89 -12.52 -8.33
N THR A 538 -12.45 -11.37 -8.71
CA THR A 538 -13.86 -11.24 -9.12
C THR A 538 -14.08 -10.96 -10.60
N GLY A 539 -13.02 -10.62 -11.33
CA GLY A 539 -13.12 -10.30 -12.75
C GLY A 539 -11.79 -9.94 -13.38
N VAL A 540 -11.82 -9.79 -14.69
CA VAL A 540 -10.66 -9.53 -15.56
C VAL A 540 -11.03 -8.44 -16.57
N SER A 541 -10.04 -7.74 -17.10
CA SER A 541 -10.22 -6.89 -18.27
C SER A 541 -9.24 -7.25 -19.37
N PHE A 542 -9.64 -7.01 -20.62
CA PHE A 542 -8.77 -7.17 -21.78
C PHE A 542 -9.02 -6.06 -22.80
N PHE A 543 -8.02 -5.84 -23.64
CA PHE A 543 -8.04 -4.86 -24.72
C PHE A 543 -8.04 -5.57 -26.08
N THR A 544 -8.77 -5.00 -27.04
CA THR A 544 -8.74 -5.40 -28.46
C THR A 544 -8.72 -4.18 -29.36
N GLU A 545 -8.05 -4.27 -30.50
CA GLU A 545 -8.04 -3.17 -31.49
C GLU A 545 -9.43 -2.99 -32.13
N GLU A 546 -10.13 -4.10 -32.39
CA GLU A 546 -11.44 -4.11 -33.03
C GLU A 546 -12.57 -4.41 -32.04
N PRO A 547 -13.80 -3.90 -32.27
CA PRO A 547 -14.97 -4.21 -31.46
C PRO A 547 -15.45 -5.64 -31.71
N ILE A 548 -15.22 -6.52 -30.73
CA ILE A 548 -15.75 -7.88 -30.71
C ILE A 548 -17.17 -7.89 -30.15
N TYR A 549 -18.10 -8.48 -30.88
CA TYR A 549 -19.43 -8.77 -30.35
C TYR A 549 -19.38 -9.92 -29.35
N LEU A 550 -19.64 -9.61 -28.07
CA LEU A 550 -19.72 -10.60 -27.00
C LEU A 550 -21.08 -10.48 -26.30
N PRO A 551 -21.96 -11.47 -26.47
CA PRO A 551 -23.30 -11.44 -25.89
C PRO A 551 -23.25 -11.55 -24.38
N ARG A 552 -24.00 -10.67 -23.69
CA ARG A 552 -24.04 -10.61 -22.23
C ARG A 552 -24.58 -11.88 -21.57
N GLU A 553 -25.54 -12.55 -22.20
CA GLU A 553 -26.19 -13.75 -21.65
C GLU A 553 -25.39 -15.05 -21.87
N SER A 554 -24.23 -14.96 -22.54
CA SER A 554 -23.39 -16.11 -22.85
C SER A 554 -22.15 -16.13 -21.96
N TRP A 555 -21.86 -17.30 -21.40
CA TRP A 555 -20.62 -17.48 -20.65
C TRP A 555 -19.45 -17.65 -21.60
N LEU A 556 -18.38 -16.94 -21.29
CA LEU A 556 -17.07 -17.02 -21.93
C LEU A 556 -16.21 -17.97 -21.12
N THR A 557 -15.48 -18.85 -21.80
CA THR A 557 -14.44 -19.65 -21.16
C THR A 557 -13.09 -19.00 -21.38
N LEU A 558 -12.38 -18.69 -20.31
CA LEU A 558 -11.05 -18.10 -20.33
C LEU A 558 -10.02 -19.17 -19.94
N TYR A 559 -8.98 -19.31 -20.74
CA TYR A 559 -7.85 -20.19 -20.52
C TYR A 559 -6.66 -19.34 -20.06
N LEU A 560 -6.60 -19.04 -18.77
CA LEU A 560 -5.50 -18.29 -18.16
C LEU A 560 -4.24 -19.15 -18.17
N LYS A 561 -3.13 -18.59 -18.64
CA LYS A 561 -1.86 -19.31 -18.71
C LYS A 561 -0.71 -18.34 -18.50
N SER A 562 0.10 -18.60 -17.49
CA SER A 562 1.39 -17.93 -17.26
C SER A 562 2.52 -18.94 -17.44
N ARG A 563 3.76 -18.54 -17.11
CA ARG A 563 4.93 -19.43 -17.11
C ARG A 563 4.75 -20.65 -16.22
N ASP A 564 4.15 -20.46 -15.03
CA ASP A 564 4.14 -21.45 -13.96
C ASP A 564 2.73 -21.96 -13.60
N TYR A 565 1.68 -21.30 -14.08
CA TYR A 565 0.29 -21.58 -13.69
C TYR A 565 -0.65 -21.60 -14.90
N GLN A 566 -1.68 -22.43 -14.82
CA GLN A 566 -2.77 -22.48 -15.77
C GLN A 566 -4.10 -22.58 -15.03
N ALA A 567 -5.12 -21.87 -15.50
CA ALA A 567 -6.45 -21.95 -14.92
C ALA A 567 -7.54 -21.79 -15.98
N LYS A 568 -8.58 -22.63 -15.89
CA LYS A 568 -9.79 -22.48 -16.71
C LYS A 568 -10.92 -21.86 -15.90
N VAL A 569 -11.42 -20.70 -16.32
CA VAL A 569 -12.49 -19.96 -15.61
C VAL A 569 -13.62 -19.54 -16.54
N LYS A 570 -14.84 -19.44 -16.02
CA LYS A 570 -15.99 -18.91 -16.75
C LYS A 570 -16.26 -17.47 -16.35
N ALA A 571 -16.54 -16.63 -17.33
CA ALA A 571 -16.79 -15.22 -17.13
C ALA A 571 -17.94 -14.71 -18.01
N GLU A 572 -18.48 -13.56 -17.67
CA GLU A 572 -19.48 -12.84 -18.46
C GLU A 572 -19.04 -11.39 -18.64
N VAL A 573 -19.46 -10.76 -19.74
CA VAL A 573 -19.15 -9.35 -20.02
C VAL A 573 -20.06 -8.45 -19.18
N VAL A 574 -19.46 -7.54 -18.41
CA VAL A 574 -20.20 -6.58 -17.57
C VAL A 574 -20.03 -5.14 -18.04
N ARG A 575 -18.99 -4.85 -18.84
CA ARG A 575 -18.74 -3.51 -19.35
C ARG A 575 -17.93 -3.56 -20.64
N VAL A 576 -18.27 -2.70 -21.60
CA VAL A 576 -17.46 -2.44 -22.80
C VAL A 576 -17.38 -0.93 -22.99
N TYR A 577 -16.20 -0.41 -23.29
CA TYR A 577 -15.99 1.02 -23.53
C TYR A 577 -14.83 1.29 -24.49
N PRO A 578 -14.89 2.37 -25.29
CA PRO A 578 -13.80 2.74 -26.18
C PRO A 578 -12.57 3.16 -25.36
N GLY A 579 -11.40 2.65 -25.75
CA GLY A 579 -10.08 3.13 -25.35
C GLY A 579 -9.48 4.05 -26.42
N ASN A 580 -8.25 4.55 -26.20
CA ASN A 580 -7.61 5.48 -27.13
C ASN A 580 -7.43 4.91 -28.55
N ASN A 581 -7.12 3.61 -28.67
CA ASN A 581 -6.81 2.94 -29.94
C ASN A 581 -7.59 1.61 -30.11
N GLY A 582 -8.76 1.46 -29.48
CA GLY A 582 -9.52 0.20 -29.54
C GLY A 582 -10.59 0.11 -28.47
N TRP A 583 -10.86 -1.11 -27.99
CA TRP A 583 -11.97 -1.45 -27.11
C TRP A 583 -11.50 -2.15 -25.85
N ASN A 584 -12.03 -1.72 -24.70
CA ASN A 584 -11.78 -2.36 -23.42
C ASN A 584 -13.02 -3.15 -22.98
N TYR A 585 -12.79 -4.40 -22.58
CA TYR A 585 -13.81 -5.31 -22.10
C TYR A 585 -13.56 -5.60 -20.62
N GLY A 586 -14.58 -5.38 -19.79
CA GLY A 586 -14.59 -5.76 -18.38
C GLY A 586 -15.47 -6.99 -18.19
N LEU A 587 -14.89 -8.06 -17.67
CA LEU A 587 -15.54 -9.34 -17.43
C LEU A 587 -15.64 -9.60 -15.93
N ARG A 588 -16.72 -10.27 -15.52
CA ARG A 588 -16.94 -10.78 -14.15
C ARG A 588 -16.85 -12.29 -14.16
N PHE A 589 -16.12 -12.87 -13.21
CA PHE A 589 -16.09 -14.33 -13.07
C PHE A 589 -17.42 -14.84 -12.53
N VAL A 590 -17.96 -15.86 -13.21
CA VAL A 590 -19.21 -16.54 -12.85
C VAL A 590 -18.91 -17.82 -12.09
N GLU A 591 -17.89 -18.55 -12.54
CA GLU A 591 -17.51 -19.84 -11.97
C GLU A 591 -16.00 -20.03 -12.08
N ILE A 592 -15.39 -20.38 -10.95
CA ILE A 592 -14.00 -20.82 -10.85
C ILE A 592 -14.06 -22.26 -10.32
N PRO A 593 -13.80 -23.28 -11.16
CA PRO A 593 -13.85 -24.67 -10.71
C PRO A 593 -12.91 -24.92 -9.54
N ASP A 594 -13.35 -25.71 -8.54
CA ASP A 594 -12.55 -25.96 -7.33
C ASP A 594 -11.16 -26.55 -7.62
N GLN A 595 -11.04 -27.36 -8.68
CA GLN A 595 -9.78 -27.95 -9.13
C GLN A 595 -8.80 -26.90 -9.67
N GLU A 596 -9.31 -25.82 -10.25
CA GLU A 596 -8.54 -24.73 -10.88
C GLU A 596 -8.21 -23.62 -9.86
N LYS A 597 -8.98 -23.52 -8.76
CA LYS A 597 -8.93 -22.42 -7.78
C LYS A 597 -7.52 -22.14 -7.26
N ARG A 598 -6.72 -23.19 -7.01
CA ARG A 598 -5.37 -23.03 -6.47
C ARG A 598 -4.42 -22.36 -7.46
N GLU A 599 -4.38 -22.83 -8.70
CA GLU A 599 -3.54 -22.23 -9.75
C GLU A 599 -4.07 -20.86 -10.17
N PHE A 600 -5.39 -20.67 -10.21
CA PHE A 600 -6.02 -19.37 -10.44
C PHE A 600 -5.53 -18.30 -9.46
N LEU A 601 -5.49 -18.62 -8.16
CA LEU A 601 -4.99 -17.67 -7.16
C LEU A 601 -3.50 -17.40 -7.32
N GLN A 602 -2.69 -18.40 -7.68
CA GLN A 602 -1.26 -18.18 -7.94
C GLN A 602 -1.03 -17.30 -9.18
N TYR A 603 -1.82 -17.52 -10.23
CA TYR A 603 -1.81 -16.67 -11.41
C TYR A 603 -2.00 -15.19 -11.06
N ILE A 604 -2.89 -14.89 -10.10
CA ILE A 604 -3.14 -13.51 -9.63
C ILE A 604 -2.03 -13.01 -8.70
N TYR A 605 -1.68 -13.78 -7.68
CA TYR A 605 -0.93 -13.29 -6.52
C TYR A 605 0.59 -13.50 -6.57
N ASP A 606 1.08 -14.40 -7.41
CA ASP A 606 2.52 -14.64 -7.58
C ASP A 606 3.18 -13.57 -8.47
N ARG A 607 2.95 -12.30 -8.10
CA ARG A 607 3.48 -11.10 -8.77
C ARG A 607 3.36 -9.88 -7.86
N VAL A 608 4.16 -8.86 -8.15
CA VAL A 608 3.99 -7.53 -7.54
C VAL A 608 2.82 -6.82 -8.22
N ASN A 609 1.98 -6.12 -7.44
CA ASN A 609 0.92 -5.31 -8.03
C ASN A 609 1.50 -4.02 -8.65
N HIS A 610 1.73 -4.04 -9.96
CA HIS A 610 2.28 -2.90 -10.70
C HIS A 610 1.27 -1.76 -10.95
N ASN A 611 0.00 -1.93 -10.58
CA ASN A 611 -0.94 -0.80 -10.52
C ASN A 611 -0.62 0.18 -9.38
N LEU A 612 0.24 -0.23 -8.43
CA LEU A 612 0.69 0.62 -7.35
C LEU A 612 2.09 1.16 -7.66
N PRO A 613 2.33 2.46 -7.43
CA PRO A 613 3.60 3.10 -7.69
C PRO A 613 4.66 2.53 -6.74
N GLN A 614 5.77 2.08 -7.32
CA GLN A 614 6.93 1.61 -6.56
C GLN A 614 7.88 2.75 -6.19
N ILE A 615 7.79 3.86 -6.93
CA ILE A 615 8.56 5.08 -6.71
C ILE A 615 7.63 6.28 -6.70
N HIS A 616 8.03 7.31 -5.96
CA HIS A 616 7.31 8.58 -5.93
C HIS A 616 7.50 9.37 -7.23
N ASP A 617 6.43 10.03 -7.70
CA ASP A 617 6.50 10.92 -8.85
C ASP A 617 7.21 12.25 -8.48
N ASN A 618 8.44 12.42 -8.99
CA ASN A 618 9.25 13.61 -8.71
C ASN A 618 8.72 14.91 -9.34
N TRP A 619 7.75 14.84 -10.26
CA TRP A 619 7.14 16.01 -10.90
C TRP A 619 5.94 16.56 -10.14
N MET A 620 5.33 15.76 -9.26
CA MET A 620 4.20 16.15 -8.45
C MET A 620 4.67 16.92 -7.20
N SER A 621 4.20 18.15 -7.04
CA SER A 621 4.38 18.91 -5.81
C SER A 621 3.21 18.69 -4.84
N ILE A 622 3.44 18.98 -3.56
CA ILE A 622 2.41 18.93 -2.51
C ILE A 622 1.21 19.83 -2.85
N LEU A 623 1.46 20.94 -3.54
CA LEU A 623 0.39 21.85 -3.95
C LEU A 623 -0.43 21.24 -5.09
N ASP A 624 0.21 20.56 -6.04
CA ASP A 624 -0.48 19.83 -7.11
C ASP A 624 -1.35 18.72 -6.51
N ASP A 625 -0.80 17.93 -5.58
CA ASP A 625 -1.55 16.92 -4.82
C ASP A 625 -2.74 17.54 -4.07
N LEU A 626 -2.56 18.72 -3.45
CA LEU A 626 -3.63 19.40 -2.72
C LEU A 626 -4.73 19.88 -3.68
N PHE A 627 -4.37 20.46 -4.82
CA PHE A 627 -5.33 20.90 -5.83
C PHE A 627 -6.08 19.72 -6.45
N GLU A 628 -5.41 18.61 -6.72
CA GLU A 628 -6.04 17.39 -7.23
C GLU A 628 -7.03 16.82 -6.22
N ASN A 629 -6.65 16.79 -4.93
CA ASN A 629 -7.56 16.41 -3.84
C ASN A 629 -8.82 17.28 -3.80
N ILE A 630 -8.66 18.60 -3.89
CA ILE A 630 -9.78 19.54 -3.89
C ILE A 630 -10.65 19.32 -5.13
N SER A 631 -10.03 19.25 -6.32
CA SER A 631 -10.71 19.06 -7.60
C SER A 631 -11.55 17.79 -7.61
N ARG A 632 -10.98 16.63 -7.26
CA ARG A 632 -11.71 15.35 -7.25
C ARG A 632 -12.85 15.29 -6.22
N ARG A 633 -12.74 16.03 -5.13
CA ARG A 633 -13.79 16.09 -4.10
C ARG A 633 -14.93 17.04 -4.49
N LEU A 634 -14.65 18.10 -5.25
CA LEU A 634 -15.65 19.04 -5.75
C LEU A 634 -16.32 18.57 -7.04
N ASN A 635 -15.54 17.99 -7.95
CA ASN A 635 -15.99 17.50 -9.25
C ASN A 635 -16.34 16.02 -9.13
N LYS A 636 -17.63 15.71 -8.93
CA LYS A 636 -18.11 14.37 -9.24
C LYS A 636 -18.11 14.24 -10.77
N PRO A 637 -17.45 13.23 -11.36
CA PRO A 637 -17.56 13.01 -12.79
C PRO A 637 -19.02 12.72 -13.12
N ASP A 638 -19.68 13.66 -13.78
CA ASP A 638 -20.95 13.43 -14.47
C ASP A 638 -20.64 12.53 -15.68
N LEU A 639 -20.45 11.24 -15.42
CA LEU A 639 -20.55 10.24 -16.48
C LEU A 639 -22.03 10.20 -16.85
N LYS A 640 -22.46 11.08 -17.78
CA LYS A 640 -23.80 10.99 -18.39
C LYS A 640 -23.93 9.58 -18.97
N GLU A 641 -24.72 8.75 -18.29
CA GLU A 641 -25.00 7.38 -18.72
C GLU A 641 -25.76 7.46 -20.06
N THR A 642 -25.10 7.16 -21.17
CA THR A 642 -25.78 7.03 -22.46
C THR A 642 -26.57 5.73 -22.50
N VAL A 643 -27.63 5.68 -23.30
CA VAL A 643 -28.46 4.45 -23.45
C VAL A 643 -27.58 3.25 -23.87
N TYR A 644 -26.57 3.51 -24.70
CA TYR A 644 -25.59 2.54 -25.18
C TYR A 644 -24.73 1.89 -24.08
N ASN A 645 -24.49 2.57 -22.96
CA ASN A 645 -23.64 2.06 -21.87
C ASN A 645 -24.31 0.96 -21.03
N LYS A 646 -25.62 0.71 -21.20
CA LYS A 646 -26.39 -0.22 -20.36
C LYS A 646 -26.17 -1.70 -20.69
N ASP A 647 -25.86 -2.01 -21.95
CA ASP A 647 -25.88 -3.38 -22.46
C ASP A 647 -24.51 -4.03 -22.57
N ALA A 648 -23.43 -3.31 -22.19
CA ALA A 648 -22.06 -3.82 -22.25
C ALA A 648 -21.68 -4.39 -23.63
N LEU A 649 -22.08 -3.68 -24.68
CA LEU A 649 -21.78 -3.99 -26.07
C LEU A 649 -20.97 -2.84 -26.70
N PRO A 650 -20.06 -3.12 -27.65
CA PRO A 650 -19.31 -2.07 -28.32
C PRO A 650 -20.24 -1.20 -29.17
N VAL A 651 -20.01 0.12 -29.15
CA VAL A 651 -20.73 1.09 -29.98
C VAL A 651 -19.98 1.30 -31.29
N ILE A 652 -20.52 0.77 -32.37
CA ILE A 652 -19.88 0.77 -33.69
C ILE A 652 -20.46 1.90 -34.53
N MET A 653 -19.59 2.69 -35.16
CA MET A 653 -19.98 3.68 -36.17
C MET A 653 -20.15 2.96 -37.52
N VAL A 654 -21.39 2.84 -38.00
CA VAL A 654 -21.69 2.05 -39.20
C VAL A 654 -21.74 2.93 -40.45
N ASN A 655 -22.38 4.10 -40.35
CA ASN A 655 -22.65 5.06 -41.43
C ASN A 655 -23.06 4.41 -42.75
N GLU A 656 -24.12 3.59 -42.70
CA GLU A 656 -24.64 2.86 -43.87
C GLU A 656 -26.09 3.23 -44.14
N VAL A 657 -26.43 3.42 -45.43
CA VAL A 657 -27.81 3.62 -45.86
C VAL A 657 -28.54 2.28 -45.81
N ILE A 658 -29.64 2.24 -45.07
CA ILE A 658 -30.46 1.07 -44.84
C ILE A 658 -31.93 1.36 -45.19
N ASP A 659 -32.64 0.35 -45.65
CA ASP A 659 -34.08 0.45 -45.94
C ASP A 659 -34.90 0.21 -44.67
N VAL A 660 -35.70 1.21 -44.30
CA VAL A 660 -36.57 1.21 -43.13
C VAL A 660 -38.00 1.38 -43.62
N GLU A 661 -38.73 0.27 -43.73
CA GLU A 661 -40.11 0.21 -44.26
C GLU A 661 -40.31 0.91 -45.62
N GLY A 662 -39.33 0.81 -46.53
CA GLY A 662 -39.37 1.41 -47.87
C GLY A 662 -38.81 2.84 -47.94
N ARG A 663 -38.11 3.31 -46.89
CA ARG A 663 -37.41 4.60 -46.85
C ARG A 663 -35.93 4.39 -46.56
N GLU A 664 -35.09 5.00 -47.39
CA GLU A 664 -33.65 5.05 -47.13
C GLU A 664 -33.35 5.96 -45.94
N ARG A 665 -32.80 5.39 -44.87
CA ARG A 665 -32.29 6.10 -43.70
C ARG A 665 -30.83 5.71 -43.48
N ASN A 666 -30.01 6.61 -42.94
CA ASN A 666 -28.62 6.30 -42.61
C ASN A 666 -28.50 5.82 -41.16
N LEU A 667 -27.97 4.61 -40.98
CA LEU A 667 -27.60 4.03 -39.69
C LEU A 667 -26.24 4.60 -39.26
N VAL A 668 -26.27 5.54 -38.33
CA VAL A 668 -25.08 6.26 -37.85
C VAL A 668 -24.24 5.34 -36.98
N GLN A 669 -24.84 4.76 -35.95
CA GLN A 669 -24.17 3.89 -34.99
C GLN A 669 -25.10 2.82 -34.43
N THR A 670 -24.50 1.76 -33.91
CA THR A 670 -25.22 0.64 -33.29
C THR A 670 -24.35 -0.03 -32.23
N ASN A 671 -24.97 -0.57 -31.18
CA ASN A 671 -24.33 -1.57 -30.33
C ASN A 671 -25.08 -2.91 -30.41
N TYR A 672 -25.76 -3.15 -31.54
CA TYR A 672 -26.64 -4.30 -31.80
C TYR A 672 -27.95 -4.29 -30.99
N ALA A 673 -27.94 -3.81 -29.74
CA ALA A 673 -29.14 -3.66 -28.89
C ALA A 673 -29.86 -2.32 -29.13
N TYR A 674 -29.12 -1.30 -29.51
CA TYR A 674 -29.62 0.02 -29.88
C TYR A 674 -29.04 0.44 -31.22
N MET A 675 -29.82 1.20 -31.97
CA MET A 675 -29.47 1.75 -33.28
C MET A 675 -29.81 3.23 -33.33
N THR A 676 -28.90 4.05 -33.85
CA THR A 676 -29.14 5.48 -34.11
C THR A 676 -29.29 5.70 -35.60
N LEU A 677 -30.40 6.31 -36.00
CA LEU A 677 -30.69 6.70 -37.38
C LEU A 677 -30.64 8.22 -37.53
N SER A 678 -30.04 8.73 -38.60
CA SER A 678 -29.98 10.19 -38.88
C SER A 678 -31.27 10.67 -39.56
N ASP A 679 -32.39 10.63 -38.84
CA ASP A 679 -33.69 11.15 -39.27
C ASP A 679 -34.56 11.45 -38.04
N ARG A 680 -35.60 12.26 -38.22
CA ARG A 680 -36.63 12.49 -37.21
C ARG A 680 -37.56 11.28 -37.10
N PRO A 681 -38.05 10.96 -35.90
CA PRO A 681 -39.01 9.87 -35.74
C PRO A 681 -40.37 10.34 -36.25
N THR A 682 -41.09 9.43 -36.91
CA THR A 682 -42.48 9.62 -37.31
C THR A 682 -43.40 9.70 -36.09
N GLU A 683 -44.58 10.27 -36.24
CA GLU A 683 -45.56 10.35 -35.13
C GLU A 683 -46.01 8.96 -34.67
N GLU A 684 -46.05 7.96 -35.55
CA GLU A 684 -46.39 6.59 -35.18
C GLU A 684 -45.26 5.92 -34.38
N GLU A 685 -44.00 6.17 -34.73
CA GLU A 685 -42.82 5.73 -33.97
C GLU A 685 -42.84 6.31 -32.55
N LYS A 686 -43.16 7.60 -32.41
CA LYS A 686 -43.31 8.25 -31.09
C LYS A 686 -44.47 7.67 -30.27
N LEU A 687 -45.50 7.14 -30.92
CA LEU A 687 -46.64 6.48 -30.28
C LEU A 687 -46.37 4.99 -29.94
N GLY A 688 -45.13 4.51 -30.13
CA GLY A 688 -44.69 3.18 -29.72
C GLY A 688 -44.92 2.09 -30.78
N ARG A 689 -45.25 2.44 -32.03
CA ARG A 689 -45.28 1.47 -33.13
C ARG A 689 -43.86 0.95 -33.37
N SER A 690 -43.70 -0.37 -33.49
CA SER A 690 -42.43 -0.96 -33.90
C SER A 690 -42.16 -0.68 -35.38
N THR A 691 -40.92 -0.31 -35.68
CA THR A 691 -40.42 -0.11 -37.05
C THR A 691 -39.58 -1.32 -37.46
N PHE A 692 -39.72 -1.79 -38.69
CA PHE A 692 -38.92 -2.91 -39.19
C PHE A 692 -37.83 -2.47 -40.17
N ILE A 693 -36.65 -3.08 -40.03
CA ILE A 693 -35.51 -2.88 -40.93
C ILE A 693 -35.12 -4.23 -41.50
N ASP A 694 -35.03 -4.31 -42.82
CA ASP A 694 -34.48 -5.48 -43.51
C ASP A 694 -33.04 -5.15 -43.94
N HIS A 695 -32.05 -5.78 -43.29
CA HIS A 695 -30.64 -5.54 -43.55
C HIS A 695 -29.88 -6.86 -43.64
N LYS A 696 -29.28 -7.12 -44.81
CA LYS A 696 -28.40 -8.29 -45.07
C LYS A 696 -29.01 -9.64 -44.65
N GLY A 697 -30.31 -9.82 -44.93
CA GLY A 697 -31.04 -11.05 -44.61
C GLY A 697 -31.55 -11.14 -43.17
N LEU A 698 -31.34 -10.10 -42.36
CA LEU A 698 -31.84 -9.99 -40.99
C LEU A 698 -32.95 -8.94 -40.91
N LYS A 699 -34.01 -9.26 -40.17
CA LYS A 699 -35.15 -8.36 -39.95
C LYS A 699 -35.14 -7.82 -38.53
N PHE A 700 -34.70 -6.59 -38.34
CA PHE A 700 -34.67 -5.93 -37.03
C PHE A 700 -36.03 -5.32 -36.70
N GLN A 701 -36.50 -5.57 -35.47
CA GLN A 701 -37.68 -4.91 -34.92
C GLN A 701 -37.24 -3.81 -33.94
N LEU A 702 -37.50 -2.56 -34.30
CA LEU A 702 -37.08 -1.37 -33.56
C LEU A 702 -38.22 -0.74 -32.76
N GLU A 703 -37.91 -0.26 -31.56
CA GLU A 703 -38.78 0.56 -30.72
C GLU A 703 -38.10 1.91 -30.46
N PHE A 704 -38.76 3.02 -30.80
CA PHE A 704 -38.22 4.35 -30.57
C PHE A 704 -38.03 4.63 -29.07
N LEU A 705 -36.89 5.24 -28.71
CA LEU A 705 -36.56 5.59 -27.33
C LEU A 705 -36.42 7.08 -27.09
N ASP A 706 -35.58 7.75 -27.89
CA ASP A 706 -35.20 9.14 -27.66
C ASP A 706 -34.74 9.81 -28.96
N PHE A 707 -34.73 11.14 -28.98
CA PHE A 707 -34.29 11.95 -30.11
C PHE A 707 -33.30 13.04 -29.66
N ASP A 708 -32.11 13.02 -30.25
CA ASP A 708 -31.09 14.05 -30.06
C ASP A 708 -31.39 15.23 -31.00
N PHE A 709 -31.90 16.33 -30.42
CA PHE A 709 -32.23 17.55 -31.15
C PHE A 709 -31.03 18.29 -31.72
N GLU A 710 -29.83 18.14 -31.13
CA GLU A 710 -28.62 18.82 -31.62
C GLU A 710 -28.06 18.12 -32.86
N LYS A 711 -28.14 16.79 -32.89
CA LYS A 711 -27.62 15.97 -34.00
C LYS A 711 -28.67 15.58 -35.04
N GLU A 712 -29.94 15.84 -34.77
CA GLU A 712 -31.08 15.34 -35.55
C GLU A 712 -31.08 13.81 -35.71
N GLU A 713 -30.77 13.11 -34.62
CA GLU A 713 -30.60 11.65 -34.57
C GLU A 713 -31.68 10.99 -33.70
N SER A 714 -32.30 9.92 -34.21
CA SER A 714 -33.27 9.10 -33.46
C SER A 714 -32.62 7.83 -32.92
N ILE A 715 -32.82 7.52 -31.64
CA ILE A 715 -32.32 6.32 -30.97
C ILE A 715 -33.45 5.30 -30.84
N TYR A 716 -33.18 4.07 -31.26
CA TYR A 716 -34.11 2.94 -31.21
C TYR A 716 -33.52 1.77 -30.44
N ARG A 717 -34.37 0.97 -29.80
CA ARG A 717 -34.06 -0.33 -29.19
C ARG A 717 -34.44 -1.47 -30.12
N VAL A 718 -33.55 -2.44 -30.28
CA VAL A 718 -33.82 -3.70 -30.99
C VAL A 718 -34.55 -4.66 -30.06
N LYS A 719 -35.81 -4.99 -30.36
CA LYS A 719 -36.67 -5.86 -29.54
C LYS A 719 -36.37 -7.35 -29.72
N ASN A 720 -35.98 -7.75 -30.92
CA ASN A 720 -35.81 -9.16 -31.32
C ASN A 720 -34.34 -9.60 -31.38
N LEU A 721 -33.43 -8.95 -30.64
CA LEU A 721 -32.01 -9.25 -30.68
C LEU A 721 -31.69 -10.72 -30.36
N ALA A 722 -32.36 -11.31 -29.37
CA ALA A 722 -32.15 -12.71 -28.99
C ALA A 722 -32.54 -13.69 -30.12
N GLU A 723 -33.55 -13.37 -30.92
CA GLU A 723 -33.93 -14.16 -32.10
C GLU A 723 -32.90 -13.98 -33.21
N LEU A 724 -32.44 -12.76 -33.43
CA LEU A 724 -31.44 -12.43 -34.45
C LEU A 724 -30.11 -13.16 -34.22
N GLN A 725 -29.67 -13.26 -32.97
CA GLN A 725 -28.44 -13.98 -32.59
C GLN A 725 -28.44 -15.47 -32.96
N ALA A 726 -29.60 -16.09 -33.17
CA ALA A 726 -29.69 -17.50 -33.54
C ALA A 726 -29.38 -17.75 -35.03
N TYR A 727 -29.37 -16.70 -35.87
CA TYR A 727 -29.13 -16.81 -37.30
C TYR A 727 -27.63 -16.71 -37.64
N PRO A 728 -27.08 -17.62 -38.48
CA PRO A 728 -25.69 -17.53 -38.94
C PRO A 728 -25.32 -16.19 -39.60
N GLU A 729 -26.29 -15.55 -40.27
CA GLU A 729 -26.18 -14.25 -40.92
C GLU A 729 -25.84 -13.14 -39.91
N PHE A 730 -26.28 -13.25 -38.65
CA PHE A 730 -25.94 -12.29 -37.61
C PHE A 730 -24.46 -12.32 -37.25
N ASN A 731 -23.85 -13.51 -37.20
CA ASN A 731 -22.40 -13.62 -36.96
C ASN A 731 -21.59 -13.00 -38.11
N GLN A 732 -22.04 -13.17 -39.36
CA GLN A 732 -21.41 -12.51 -40.51
C GLN A 732 -21.55 -10.99 -40.43
N LEU A 733 -22.73 -10.48 -40.06
CA LEU A 733 -22.95 -9.04 -39.88
C LEU A 733 -22.06 -8.48 -38.76
N ALA A 734 -21.96 -9.20 -37.63
CA ALA A 734 -21.11 -8.79 -36.53
C ALA A 734 -19.63 -8.74 -36.93
N GLN A 735 -19.15 -9.73 -37.70
CA GLN A 735 -17.79 -9.73 -38.26
C GLN A 735 -17.57 -8.60 -39.28
N GLU A 736 -18.57 -8.25 -40.10
CA GLU A 736 -18.45 -7.15 -41.05
C GLU A 736 -18.37 -5.80 -40.35
N TRP A 737 -19.27 -5.55 -39.39
CA TRP A 737 -19.27 -4.31 -38.60
C TRP A 737 -18.03 -4.19 -37.70
N ARG A 738 -17.46 -5.31 -37.26
CA ARG A 738 -16.19 -5.34 -36.53
C ARG A 738 -15.04 -4.68 -37.31
N GLY A 739 -15.00 -4.82 -38.64
CA GLY A 739 -13.97 -4.21 -39.48
C GLY A 739 -14.14 -2.71 -39.74
N ARG A 740 -15.22 -2.09 -39.21
CA ARG A 740 -15.52 -0.66 -39.36
C ARG A 740 -15.17 0.05 -38.05
N VAL A 741 -13.89 0.43 -37.92
CA VAL A 741 -13.35 1.18 -36.76
C VAL A 741 -13.38 2.68 -37.03
#